data_AF-A0A497J8I8-F1
#
_entry.id   AF-A0A497J8I8-F1
#
_cell.length_a   1.000
_cell.length_b   1.000
_cell.length_c   1.000
_cell.angle_alpha   90.00
_cell.angle_beta   90.00
_cell.angle_gamma   90.00
#
_symmetry.space_group_name_H-M   'P 1'
#
loop_
_entity.id
_entity.type
_entity.pdbx_description
1 polymer ?
#
loop_
_entity_poly.entity_id
_entity_poly.type
_entity_poly.pdbx_seq_one_letter_code
_entity_poly.pdbx_strand_id
1 'polypeptide(L)'
;TIPFDDINNYYEFFRARLDSEDILLAGTDLTTRISMILSIHSNLEGITPGEVRFIGKAIDAAKDLGPLDIMLDIIRDFSLRGSAEAQACLENKIAKITSRKIPKGHKFVAISKKDTLFIGAVMDSFRQNSLMTILTGKQFPLRTRLEVMAGLAEKGYIDSGYSGLDETDGKRHLEMIERIYDEFSVIPAKIVVDSLFAGETTIERLKAVKPRLERILSERDYRVLIRRLAEDKEMSLVYYLFYQSPFQYPGTEPMSYERFRNMVEASGESLEDEDPEVVENSLKDGFIKVGMSRRHADQIAEAVLSGRAPLPRGSRYLDRKADFIPQKVDVLTMLGRSDAAEQAKRSFDSSIHGMTLLLKINDLLERIPKGIQRRFKDDTNMQADLAKQYDAIRDDIRLGVNLDDVLKRLISLNDEIFPPEGRKRNLDDMIAQAINKQVSGVAMWQDMIGLKKKEELEAGVVYLEAIDINILARNMDKMIKFLQRRTGKLRSYGKEIISGEKIESAHVFKIFFANLAASLRLNRGDPLYDIYTDLQGHLIAAYNNYVEAVSEKVDVAGVPRVVYVDFISKSNLIEFFRFADGAHCCLSSDPKVSSHYGAGIYERQMPRYLTNATSFWFQFTTDKRAGKQIGWFECWFGLDEEGRIFVGTELIYLSPGYHDNNLQSALLSEVEEILFSTGITKIGQAAFGHHAANALSPPDDYVEESSRIAKLQSLDDGEDIYEDADIESNRPVTVTLHVKHNPGKGVIGLSDPEEKHEILLEFLSPEDIDDGLIERLRSIEEEVSSEDKQEDEDYMRAHLGCDRGISCVLKEESTGRIVGYMHSVPGDEAWLMPDPEDDARYGVYAGEDTLYISDIALLPEHQSKAGMGNKLRGIFKRAREKGYRYIALHTESSQGTDDGTFSKKLQGMGFEVKWVERDWCDTGEDYDFLVLSLTTSAGGAGTVEKAFDTLGKEARKVSQLNSQISKLRGTSQNLMEVTKYRFCVPVSVLKNSPDITHALNTTGLLRQRGKDSDKIEFELVVTGVTDEDLSLIEGLNGEDIRKALDLPEKFTVSTISERQMRETAERFGYDITNPKHRVAIVKDFFSGTLANGEYMAIATDALDTEGDADRLQSEIEREFKQELSQENISVRVLVGPERGKSM
;
A
#
# COMPACT_ATOMS: atom_id res chain seq x y z
N THR A 1 -23.69 7.52 -32.93
CA THR A 1 -23.17 6.20 -32.53
C THR A 1 -22.14 5.81 -33.56
N ILE A 2 -20.89 5.63 -33.15
CA ILE A 2 -19.81 5.18 -34.04
C ILE A 2 -19.65 3.67 -33.81
N PRO A 3 -19.62 2.83 -34.86
CA PRO A 3 -19.35 1.39 -34.72
C PRO A 3 -18.00 1.11 -34.06
N PHE A 4 -17.93 0.06 -33.23
CA PHE A 4 -16.70 -0.33 -32.51
C PHE A 4 -15.53 -0.62 -33.46
N ASP A 5 -15.79 -1.26 -34.60
CA ASP A 5 -14.76 -1.56 -35.59
C ASP A 5 -14.19 -0.29 -36.24
N ASP A 6 -15.02 0.75 -36.42
CA ASP A 6 -14.55 2.05 -36.93
C ASP A 6 -13.67 2.77 -35.89
N ILE A 7 -13.98 2.62 -34.60
CA ILE A 7 -13.15 3.12 -33.48
C ILE A 7 -11.80 2.39 -33.47
N ASN A 8 -11.81 1.07 -33.60
CA ASN A 8 -10.60 0.24 -33.58
C ASN A 8 -9.70 0.49 -34.80
N ASN A 9 -10.28 0.65 -35.98
CA ASN A 9 -9.55 1.00 -37.20
C ASN A 9 -8.95 2.42 -37.12
N TYR A 10 -9.66 3.38 -36.51
CA TYR A 10 -9.12 4.71 -36.25
C TYR A 10 -8.00 4.69 -35.20
N TYR A 11 -8.11 3.82 -34.19
CA TYR A 11 -7.11 3.62 -33.14
C TYR A 11 -5.79 3.07 -33.73
N GLU A 12 -5.86 1.98 -34.50
CA GLU A 12 -4.68 1.40 -35.16
C GLU A 12 -4.03 2.37 -36.16
N PHE A 13 -4.83 3.15 -36.89
CA PHE A 13 -4.33 4.20 -37.77
C PHE A 13 -3.56 5.31 -37.02
N PHE A 14 -4.01 5.69 -35.83
CA PHE A 14 -3.34 6.70 -35.01
C PHE A 14 -2.10 6.14 -34.31
N ARG A 15 -2.16 4.91 -33.80
CA ARG A 15 -1.02 4.19 -33.22
C ARG A 15 0.13 4.05 -34.20
N ALA A 16 -0.17 3.76 -35.48
CA ALA A 16 0.80 3.73 -36.57
C ALA A 16 1.38 5.11 -36.96
N ARG A 17 0.79 6.22 -36.47
CA ARG A 17 1.17 7.60 -36.83
C ARG A 17 1.69 8.44 -35.66
N LEU A 18 1.67 7.91 -34.44
CA LEU A 18 2.20 8.53 -33.22
C LEU A 18 3.70 8.88 -33.30
N ASP A 19 4.43 8.23 -34.21
CA ASP A 19 5.85 8.50 -34.49
C ASP A 19 6.10 9.69 -35.42
N SER A 20 5.07 10.36 -35.95
CA SER A 20 5.23 11.50 -36.87
C SER A 20 4.89 12.85 -36.20
N GLU A 21 5.91 13.69 -35.96
CA GLU A 21 5.76 15.05 -35.41
C GLU A 21 4.87 15.96 -36.28
N ASP A 22 4.75 15.67 -37.58
CA ASP A 22 4.06 16.49 -38.58
C ASP A 22 2.55 16.70 -38.31
N ILE A 23 1.92 15.84 -37.50
CA ILE A 23 0.49 15.92 -37.21
C ILE A 23 0.16 17.05 -36.21
N LEU A 24 1.09 17.46 -35.35
CA LEU A 24 0.87 18.52 -34.34
C LEU A 24 0.54 19.89 -34.95
N LEU A 25 0.83 20.10 -36.23
CA LEU A 25 0.73 21.40 -36.91
C LEU A 25 -0.40 21.49 -37.95
N ALA A 26 -1.13 20.39 -38.22
CA ALA A 26 -2.09 20.32 -39.31
C ALA A 26 -3.57 20.31 -38.84
N GLY A 27 -4.13 21.50 -38.59
CA GLY A 27 -5.58 21.75 -38.67
C GLY A 27 -6.38 21.75 -37.36
N THR A 28 -7.44 22.57 -37.36
CA THR A 28 -8.29 22.94 -36.20
C THR A 28 -9.24 21.86 -35.67
N ASP A 29 -9.32 20.68 -36.30
CA ASP A 29 -10.22 19.57 -35.90
C ASP A 29 -9.46 18.44 -35.15
N LEU A 30 -8.14 18.55 -35.02
CA LEU A 30 -7.32 17.52 -34.40
C LEU A 30 -7.55 17.41 -32.88
N THR A 31 -7.72 18.54 -32.20
CA THR A 31 -7.84 18.58 -30.73
C THR A 31 -9.17 17.98 -30.25
N THR A 32 -10.25 18.12 -31.02
CA THR A 32 -11.54 17.45 -30.77
C THR A 32 -11.44 15.94 -30.98
N ARG A 33 -10.69 15.50 -32.00
CA ARG A 33 -10.44 14.07 -32.26
C ARG A 33 -9.54 13.45 -31.19
N ILE A 34 -8.47 14.13 -30.78
CA ILE A 34 -7.57 13.71 -29.69
C ILE A 34 -8.37 13.59 -28.38
N SER A 35 -9.19 14.58 -28.05
CA SER A 35 -10.08 14.55 -26.88
C SER A 35 -11.06 13.37 -26.91
N MET A 36 -11.69 13.10 -28.05
CA MET A 36 -12.63 11.98 -28.19
C MET A 36 -11.94 10.61 -28.11
N ILE A 37 -10.74 10.49 -28.70
CA ILE A 37 -9.93 9.26 -28.68
C ILE A 37 -9.36 9.00 -27.29
N LEU A 38 -8.87 10.01 -26.59
CA LEU A 38 -8.34 9.85 -25.23
C LEU A 38 -9.46 9.52 -24.22
N SER A 39 -10.67 10.07 -24.38
CA SER A 39 -11.85 9.64 -23.62
C SER A 39 -12.27 8.20 -23.92
N ILE A 40 -12.03 7.70 -25.13
CA ILE A 40 -12.28 6.29 -25.47
C ILE A 40 -11.17 5.40 -24.87
N HIS A 41 -9.91 5.85 -24.93
CA HIS A 41 -8.75 5.09 -24.46
C HIS A 41 -8.67 4.99 -22.92
N SER A 42 -8.99 6.07 -22.20
CA SER A 42 -9.07 6.08 -20.72
C SER A 42 -10.11 5.11 -20.16
N ASN A 43 -11.11 4.75 -20.98
CA ASN A 43 -12.16 3.79 -20.66
C ASN A 43 -11.81 2.33 -21.04
N LEU A 44 -10.73 2.08 -21.80
CA LEU A 44 -10.48 0.76 -22.40
C LEU A 44 -9.22 0.04 -21.90
N GLU A 45 -8.05 0.70 -21.81
CA GLU A 45 -6.76 -0.04 -21.65
C GLU A 45 -5.74 0.56 -20.69
N GLY A 46 -6.06 1.65 -19.97
CA GLY A 46 -5.07 2.37 -19.16
C GLY A 46 -4.09 3.16 -20.05
N ILE A 47 -3.42 4.16 -19.49
CA ILE A 47 -2.55 5.08 -20.25
C ILE A 47 -1.09 4.89 -19.82
N THR A 48 -0.21 4.78 -20.81
CA THR A 48 1.23 4.63 -20.63
C THR A 48 1.91 5.97 -20.29
N PRO A 49 3.08 5.96 -19.64
CA PRO A 49 3.89 7.17 -19.44
C PRO A 49 4.21 7.94 -20.74
N GLY A 50 4.33 7.24 -21.87
CA GLY A 50 4.55 7.84 -23.18
C GLY A 50 3.35 8.68 -23.64
N GLU A 51 2.14 8.18 -23.41
CA GLU A 51 0.91 8.89 -23.72
C GLU A 51 0.67 10.08 -22.80
N VAL A 52 0.96 9.97 -21.50
CA VAL A 52 0.93 11.14 -20.61
C VAL A 52 1.88 12.24 -21.09
N ARG A 53 3.10 11.87 -21.53
CA ARG A 53 4.04 12.83 -22.13
C ARG A 53 3.49 13.44 -23.43
N PHE A 54 2.84 12.63 -24.26
CA PHE A 54 2.19 13.10 -25.48
C PHE A 54 1.07 14.10 -25.19
N ILE A 55 0.16 13.77 -24.25
CA ILE A 55 -0.92 14.68 -23.82
C ILE A 55 -0.31 15.96 -23.21
N GLY A 56 0.76 15.85 -22.42
CA GLY A 56 1.49 17.00 -21.89
C GLY A 56 2.05 17.94 -22.96
N LYS A 57 2.56 17.40 -24.08
CA LYS A 57 2.98 18.18 -25.26
C LYS A 57 1.78 18.81 -25.99
N ALA A 58 0.68 18.06 -26.16
CA ALA A 58 -0.54 18.56 -26.79
C ALA A 58 -1.18 19.71 -25.99
N ILE A 59 -1.18 19.60 -24.67
CA ILE A 59 -1.59 20.64 -23.72
C ILE A 59 -0.73 21.90 -23.89
N ASP A 60 0.58 21.77 -24.09
CA ASP A 60 1.45 22.92 -24.37
C ASP A 60 1.08 23.61 -25.69
N ALA A 61 0.83 22.81 -26.73
CA ALA A 61 0.49 23.29 -28.07
C ALA A 61 -0.94 23.86 -28.19
N ALA A 62 -1.85 23.50 -27.29
CA ALA A 62 -3.25 23.92 -27.33
C ALA A 62 -3.42 25.44 -27.22
N LYS A 63 -4.04 26.04 -28.24
CA LYS A 63 -4.40 27.47 -28.31
C LYS A 63 -5.84 27.73 -27.86
N ASP A 64 -6.74 26.79 -28.11
CA ASP A 64 -8.16 26.88 -27.75
C ASP A 64 -8.41 26.33 -26.35
N LEU A 65 -9.26 27.01 -25.58
CA LEU A 65 -9.53 26.66 -24.18
C LEU A 65 -10.38 25.39 -24.03
N GLY A 66 -11.37 25.17 -24.91
CA GLY A 66 -12.27 24.02 -24.80
C GLY A 66 -11.54 22.67 -24.92
N PRO A 67 -10.70 22.45 -25.94
CA PRO A 67 -9.93 21.21 -26.04
C PRO A 67 -8.86 21.06 -24.95
N LEU A 68 -8.27 22.17 -24.50
CA LEU A 68 -7.34 22.15 -23.38
C LEU A 68 -8.03 21.65 -22.10
N ASP A 69 -9.23 22.13 -21.81
CA ASP A 69 -10.03 21.72 -20.65
C ASP A 69 -10.23 20.20 -20.63
N ILE A 70 -10.63 19.61 -21.76
CA ILE A 70 -10.83 18.16 -21.85
C ILE A 70 -9.50 17.39 -21.68
N MET A 71 -8.41 17.88 -22.26
CA MET A 71 -7.10 17.23 -22.05
C MET A 71 -6.63 17.32 -20.59
N LEU A 72 -6.95 18.41 -19.90
CA LEU A 72 -6.65 18.58 -18.49
C LEU A 72 -7.52 17.69 -17.61
N ASP A 73 -8.81 17.55 -17.90
CA ASP A 73 -9.70 16.59 -17.24
C ASP A 73 -9.15 15.16 -17.32
N ILE A 74 -8.59 14.81 -18.47
CA ILE A 74 -7.99 13.50 -18.74
C ILE A 74 -6.70 13.32 -17.93
N ILE A 75 -5.75 14.28 -17.96
CA ILE A 75 -4.54 14.20 -17.13
C ILE A 75 -4.90 14.19 -15.64
N ARG A 76 -5.90 14.96 -15.23
CA ARG A 76 -6.41 14.98 -13.86
C ARG A 76 -6.91 13.61 -13.45
N ASP A 77 -7.76 12.98 -14.25
CA ASP A 77 -8.28 11.63 -13.97
C ASP A 77 -7.13 10.62 -13.79
N PHE A 78 -6.07 10.70 -14.61
CA PHE A 78 -4.89 9.86 -14.40
C PHE A 78 -4.08 10.20 -13.15
N SER A 79 -3.98 11.48 -12.79
CA SER A 79 -3.37 11.89 -11.52
C SER A 79 -4.17 11.35 -10.33
N LEU A 80 -5.51 11.35 -10.42
CA LEU A 80 -6.41 10.75 -9.43
C LEU A 80 -6.25 9.24 -9.34
N ARG A 81 -5.94 8.56 -10.44
CA ARG A 81 -5.61 7.13 -10.46
C ARG A 81 -4.14 6.82 -10.08
N GLY A 82 -3.38 7.81 -9.62
CA GLY A 82 -2.02 7.61 -9.09
C GLY A 82 -0.88 7.68 -10.11
N SER A 83 -1.12 8.13 -11.35
CA SER A 83 -0.04 8.28 -12.35
C SER A 83 0.97 9.37 -11.93
N ALA A 84 2.19 8.95 -11.63
CA ALA A 84 3.28 9.86 -11.25
C ALA A 84 3.64 10.84 -12.38
N GLU A 85 3.59 10.42 -13.64
CA GLU A 85 3.86 11.29 -14.80
C GLU A 85 2.75 12.32 -15.01
N ALA A 86 1.49 11.94 -14.80
CA ALA A 86 0.36 12.85 -14.96
C ALA A 86 0.41 13.94 -13.88
N GLN A 87 0.71 13.51 -12.66
CA GLN A 87 0.96 14.39 -11.53
C GLN A 87 2.17 15.30 -11.78
N ALA A 88 3.31 14.76 -12.21
CA ALA A 88 4.48 15.56 -12.55
C ALA A 88 4.19 16.54 -13.71
N CYS A 89 3.38 16.15 -14.69
CA CYS A 89 2.96 17.03 -15.77
C CYS A 89 2.19 18.24 -15.23
N LEU A 90 1.15 18.01 -14.41
CA LEU A 90 0.36 19.07 -13.78
C LEU A 90 1.22 19.96 -12.88
N GLU A 91 2.03 19.37 -12.01
CA GLU A 91 2.90 20.08 -11.07
C GLU A 91 3.93 20.96 -11.80
N ASN A 92 4.53 20.46 -12.89
CA ASN A 92 5.46 21.24 -13.71
C ASN A 92 4.80 22.45 -14.38
N LYS A 93 3.50 22.39 -14.71
CA LYS A 93 2.78 23.55 -15.26
C LYS A 93 2.53 24.59 -14.20
N ILE A 94 2.13 24.19 -13.00
CA ILE A 94 1.99 25.13 -11.88
C ILE A 94 3.34 25.73 -11.52
N ALA A 95 4.42 24.94 -11.46
CA ALA A 95 5.77 25.43 -11.23
C ALA A 95 6.20 26.51 -12.26
N LYS A 96 5.85 26.32 -13.55
CA LYS A 96 6.08 27.32 -14.59
C LYS A 96 5.24 28.58 -14.40
N ILE A 97 4.02 28.48 -13.88
CA ILE A 97 3.18 29.64 -13.53
C ILE A 97 3.80 30.36 -12.34
N THR A 98 4.24 29.61 -11.33
CA THR A 98 4.74 30.19 -10.09
C THR A 98 6.11 30.83 -10.23
N SER A 99 6.93 30.38 -11.18
CA SER A 99 8.24 30.94 -11.49
C SER A 99 8.22 32.18 -12.39
N ARG A 100 7.05 32.65 -12.85
CA ARG A 100 6.98 33.81 -13.76
C ARG A 100 7.38 35.10 -13.03
N LYS A 101 8.21 35.91 -13.69
CA LYS A 101 8.53 37.26 -13.21
C LYS A 101 7.32 38.18 -13.39
N ILE A 102 7.16 39.11 -12.45
CA ILE A 102 6.16 40.18 -12.56
C ILE A 102 6.52 41.05 -13.78
N PRO A 103 5.59 41.24 -14.75
CA PRO A 103 5.86 42.10 -15.90
C PRO A 103 6.22 43.52 -15.48
N LYS A 104 7.15 44.16 -16.18
CA LYS A 104 7.61 45.53 -15.87
C LYS A 104 6.41 46.50 -15.88
N GLY A 105 6.21 47.21 -14.76
CA GLY A 105 5.08 48.14 -14.59
C GLY A 105 3.78 47.51 -14.09
N HIS A 106 3.74 46.19 -13.87
CA HIS A 106 2.62 45.49 -13.26
C HIS A 106 2.93 45.16 -11.79
N LYS A 107 1.86 44.98 -10.99
CA LYS A 107 1.97 44.57 -9.57
C LYS A 107 1.95 43.06 -9.38
N PHE A 108 1.42 42.31 -10.35
CA PHE A 108 1.17 40.88 -10.24
C PHE A 108 1.64 40.13 -11.48
N VAL A 109 1.89 38.83 -11.31
CA VAL A 109 2.05 37.85 -12.38
C VAL A 109 0.78 37.83 -13.23
N ALA A 110 0.92 37.84 -14.54
CA ALA A 110 -0.20 37.70 -15.45
C ALA A 110 -0.71 36.25 -15.44
N ILE A 111 -1.97 36.07 -15.03
CA ILE A 111 -2.69 34.80 -15.05
C ILE A 111 -3.65 34.81 -16.24
N SER A 112 -3.37 33.95 -17.22
CA SER A 112 -4.23 33.77 -18.40
C SER A 112 -5.38 32.80 -18.10
N LYS A 113 -6.40 32.78 -18.97
CA LYS A 113 -7.48 31.78 -18.87
C LYS A 113 -6.96 30.33 -18.92
N LYS A 114 -5.89 30.09 -19.68
CA LYS A 114 -5.21 28.79 -19.75
C LYS A 114 -4.59 28.43 -18.40
N ASP A 115 -3.98 29.39 -17.70
CA ASP A 115 -3.42 29.17 -16.37
C ASP A 115 -4.52 28.84 -15.34
N THR A 116 -5.68 29.51 -15.43
CA THR A 116 -6.84 29.19 -14.57
C THR A 116 -7.30 27.74 -14.76
N LEU A 117 -7.33 27.22 -15.99
CA LEU A 117 -7.67 25.82 -16.24
C LEU A 117 -6.64 24.85 -15.62
N PHE A 118 -5.34 25.16 -15.73
CA PHE A 118 -4.31 24.34 -15.07
C PHE A 118 -4.44 24.35 -13.55
N ILE A 119 -4.67 25.53 -12.96
CA ILE A 119 -4.89 25.68 -11.52
C ILE A 119 -6.10 24.84 -11.10
N GLY A 120 -7.21 24.90 -11.83
CA GLY A 120 -8.39 24.03 -11.67
C GLY A 120 -8.05 22.55 -11.68
N ALA A 121 -7.35 22.09 -12.72
CA ALA A 121 -6.99 20.70 -12.88
C ALA A 121 -6.09 20.17 -11.74
N VAL A 122 -5.20 21.01 -11.19
CA VAL A 122 -4.36 20.63 -10.04
C VAL A 122 -5.15 20.63 -8.74
N MET A 123 -6.07 21.58 -8.54
CA MET A 123 -6.97 21.63 -7.37
C MET A 123 -7.84 20.39 -7.26
N ASP A 124 -8.16 19.76 -8.38
CA ASP A 124 -8.91 18.50 -8.41
C ASP A 124 -7.98 17.25 -8.47
N SER A 125 -6.69 17.36 -8.13
CA SER A 125 -5.71 16.27 -8.22
C SER A 125 -5.01 15.97 -6.87
N PHE A 126 -4.30 14.83 -6.76
CA PHE A 126 -3.73 14.35 -5.47
C PHE A 126 -2.59 15.17 -4.85
N ARG A 127 -1.83 15.94 -5.64
CA ARG A 127 -0.73 16.78 -5.12
C ARG A 127 -0.99 18.24 -5.48
N GLN A 128 -0.94 19.06 -4.45
CA GLN A 128 -1.38 20.45 -4.51
C GLN A 128 -0.36 21.38 -3.86
N ASN A 129 0.82 20.86 -3.51
CA ASN A 129 1.89 21.63 -2.88
C ASN A 129 2.29 22.83 -3.74
N SER A 130 2.23 22.73 -5.07
CA SER A 130 2.54 23.88 -5.94
C SER A 130 1.45 24.95 -5.94
N LEU A 131 0.20 24.61 -5.61
CA LEU A 131 -0.86 25.59 -5.41
C LEU A 131 -0.63 26.43 -4.15
N MET A 132 0.12 25.91 -3.18
CA MET A 132 0.48 26.66 -1.99
C MET A 132 1.29 27.91 -2.32
N THR A 133 2.19 27.81 -3.30
CA THR A 133 2.96 28.98 -3.77
C THR A 133 2.04 30.04 -4.39
N ILE A 134 0.94 29.63 -5.04
CA ILE A 134 -0.06 30.58 -5.56
C ILE A 134 -0.83 31.20 -4.39
N LEU A 135 -1.31 30.37 -3.45
CA LEU A 135 -2.07 30.82 -2.29
C LEU A 135 -1.32 31.86 -1.45
N THR A 136 -0.03 31.64 -1.17
CA THR A 136 0.79 32.48 -0.29
C THR A 136 1.61 33.53 -1.03
N GLY A 137 1.70 33.46 -2.36
CA GLY A 137 2.48 34.40 -3.16
C GLY A 137 1.77 35.73 -3.42
N LYS A 138 2.25 36.81 -2.79
CA LYS A 138 1.79 38.21 -3.04
C LYS A 138 1.91 38.65 -4.49
N GLN A 139 2.76 37.98 -5.26
CA GLN A 139 2.90 38.22 -6.69
C GLN A 139 1.71 37.76 -7.51
N PHE A 140 0.78 36.95 -6.99
CA PHE A 140 -0.41 36.50 -7.73
C PHE A 140 -1.62 37.42 -7.50
N PRO A 141 -2.52 37.57 -8.49
CA PRO A 141 -3.73 38.37 -8.32
C PRO A 141 -4.62 37.85 -7.18
N LEU A 142 -5.15 38.75 -6.36
CA LEU A 142 -6.03 38.42 -5.22
C LEU A 142 -7.14 37.43 -5.59
N ARG A 143 -7.84 37.69 -6.71
CA ARG A 143 -8.90 36.81 -7.19
C ARG A 143 -8.44 35.37 -7.40
N THR A 144 -7.29 35.16 -8.05
CA THR A 144 -6.73 33.82 -8.27
C THR A 144 -6.36 33.14 -6.95
N ARG A 145 -5.82 33.91 -6.01
CA ARG A 145 -5.49 33.38 -4.67
C ARG A 145 -6.73 32.98 -3.88
N LEU A 146 -7.82 33.75 -3.98
CA LEU A 146 -9.11 33.42 -3.38
C LEU A 146 -9.75 32.18 -4.04
N GLU A 147 -9.69 32.08 -5.37
CA GLU A 147 -10.17 30.90 -6.11
C GLU A 147 -9.39 29.65 -5.68
N VAL A 148 -8.06 29.74 -5.52
CA VAL A 148 -7.24 28.63 -4.98
C VAL A 148 -7.60 28.32 -3.54
N MET A 149 -7.73 29.34 -2.68
CA MET A 149 -8.10 29.13 -1.28
C MET A 149 -9.44 28.41 -1.14
N ALA A 150 -10.47 28.88 -1.85
CA ALA A 150 -11.79 28.28 -1.85
C ALA A 150 -11.76 26.85 -2.41
N GLY A 151 -11.08 26.63 -3.54
CA GLY A 151 -10.95 25.31 -4.14
C GLY A 151 -10.23 24.31 -3.25
N LEU A 152 -9.10 24.70 -2.63
CA LEU A 152 -8.39 23.84 -1.66
C LEU A 152 -9.28 23.53 -0.44
N ALA A 153 -10.08 24.50 0.02
CA ALA A 153 -10.97 24.34 1.17
C ALA A 153 -12.18 23.44 0.87
N GLU A 154 -12.82 23.61 -0.28
CA GLU A 154 -13.93 22.77 -0.76
C GLU A 154 -13.54 21.30 -0.92
N LYS A 155 -12.25 21.06 -1.21
CA LYS A 155 -11.70 19.73 -1.43
C LYS A 155 -11.05 19.12 -0.18
N GLY A 156 -11.07 19.83 0.96
CA GLY A 156 -10.51 19.34 2.23
C GLY A 156 -8.98 19.34 2.30
N TYR A 157 -8.28 20.14 1.47
CA TYR A 157 -6.81 20.26 1.56
C TYR A 157 -6.36 21.35 2.53
N ILE A 158 -7.22 22.34 2.75
CA ILE A 158 -7.13 23.30 3.85
C ILE A 158 -8.48 23.35 4.56
N ASP A 159 -8.54 24.02 5.70
CA ASP A 159 -9.77 24.16 6.49
C ASP A 159 -10.96 24.63 5.64
N SER A 160 -12.05 23.84 5.65
CA SER A 160 -13.25 24.07 4.83
C SER A 160 -13.93 25.41 5.15
N GLY A 161 -13.68 26.00 6.31
CA GLY A 161 -14.16 27.32 6.69
C GLY A 161 -13.71 28.45 5.74
N TYR A 162 -12.69 28.23 4.92
CA TYR A 162 -12.25 29.21 3.92
C TYR A 162 -13.08 29.24 2.63
N SER A 163 -13.90 28.20 2.35
CA SER A 163 -14.66 28.07 1.09
C SER A 163 -15.73 29.15 0.87
N GLY A 164 -16.32 29.67 1.95
CA GLY A 164 -17.46 30.60 1.90
C GLY A 164 -17.13 32.07 2.14
N LEU A 165 -15.86 32.46 2.13
CA LEU A 165 -15.46 33.84 2.41
C LEU A 165 -15.79 34.78 1.24
N ASP A 166 -16.35 35.95 1.55
CA ASP A 166 -16.48 37.01 0.55
C ASP A 166 -15.11 37.61 0.18
N GLU A 167 -15.04 38.44 -0.86
CA GLU A 167 -13.76 39.00 -1.34
C GLU A 167 -13.05 39.85 -0.27
N THR A 168 -13.78 40.54 0.60
CA THR A 168 -13.22 41.42 1.63
C THR A 168 -12.64 40.60 2.78
N ASP A 169 -13.42 39.66 3.30
CA ASP A 169 -12.99 38.76 4.36
C ASP A 169 -11.89 37.82 3.86
N GLY A 170 -12.04 37.27 2.66
CA GLY A 170 -11.06 36.41 2.02
C GLY A 170 -9.71 37.11 1.86
N LYS A 171 -9.69 38.38 1.43
CA LYS A 171 -8.46 39.17 1.36
C LYS A 171 -7.78 39.28 2.73
N ARG A 172 -8.56 39.61 3.77
CA ARG A 172 -8.04 39.77 5.13
C ARG A 172 -7.46 38.45 5.65
N HIS A 173 -8.14 37.33 5.41
CA HIS A 173 -7.67 35.99 5.79
C HIS A 173 -6.40 35.60 5.02
N LEU A 174 -6.35 35.83 3.70
CA LEU A 174 -5.15 35.58 2.90
C LEU A 174 -3.93 36.36 3.40
N GLU A 175 -4.09 37.63 3.76
CA GLU A 175 -3.00 38.44 4.34
C GLU A 175 -2.50 37.87 5.67
N MET A 176 -3.39 37.29 6.50
CA MET A 176 -2.98 36.64 7.75
C MET A 176 -2.34 35.27 7.51
N ILE A 177 -2.90 34.45 6.60
CA ILE A 177 -2.33 33.17 6.15
C ILE A 177 -0.90 33.39 5.66
N GLU A 178 -0.67 34.40 4.83
CA GLU A 178 0.68 34.76 4.36
C GLU A 178 1.63 35.02 5.52
N ARG A 179 1.24 35.84 6.50
CA ARG A 179 2.10 36.17 7.64
C ARG A 179 2.45 34.94 8.48
N ILE A 180 1.48 34.05 8.68
CA ILE A 180 1.70 32.79 9.40
C ILE A 180 2.58 31.86 8.57
N TYR A 181 2.35 31.76 7.26
CA TYR A 181 3.15 30.93 6.36
C TYR A 181 4.60 31.42 6.25
N ASP A 182 4.82 32.74 6.17
CA ASP A 182 6.16 33.33 6.17
C ASP A 182 6.93 33.01 7.47
N GLU A 183 6.23 32.98 8.61
CA GLU A 183 6.84 32.72 9.93
C GLU A 183 7.02 31.22 10.22
N PHE A 184 6.05 30.40 9.81
CA PHE A 184 5.91 29.02 10.28
C PHE A 184 5.91 27.98 9.16
N SER A 185 5.82 28.39 7.90
CA SER A 185 5.70 27.53 6.71
C SER A 185 4.50 26.57 6.77
N VAL A 186 3.42 26.99 7.43
CA VAL A 186 2.17 26.22 7.62
C VAL A 186 0.98 27.08 7.25
N ILE A 187 -0.04 26.47 6.63
CA ILE A 187 -1.33 27.13 6.44
C ILE A 187 -2.16 26.94 7.68
N PRO A 188 -2.57 28.03 8.34
CA PRO A 188 -3.39 27.93 9.52
C PRO A 188 -4.80 27.46 9.15
N ALA A 189 -5.42 26.69 10.05
CA ALA A 189 -6.87 26.57 10.09
C ALA A 189 -7.52 27.94 10.32
N LYS A 190 -8.76 28.11 9.84
CA LYS A 190 -9.46 29.40 9.87
C LYS A 190 -9.60 29.92 11.30
N ILE A 191 -9.88 29.05 12.24
CA ILE A 191 -10.00 29.41 13.67
C ILE A 191 -8.73 30.06 14.22
N VAL A 192 -7.54 29.65 13.78
CA VAL A 192 -6.28 30.27 14.22
C VAL A 192 -6.20 31.71 13.70
N VAL A 193 -6.61 31.92 12.45
CA VAL A 193 -6.70 33.25 11.82
C VAL A 193 -7.74 34.12 12.54
N ASP A 194 -8.91 33.57 12.85
CA ASP A 194 -9.97 34.26 13.60
C ASP A 194 -9.51 34.64 15.02
N SER A 195 -8.82 33.74 15.74
CA SER A 195 -8.26 34.02 17.06
C SER A 195 -7.21 35.13 17.01
N LEU A 196 -6.41 35.22 15.95
CA LEU A 196 -5.47 36.33 15.73
C LEU A 196 -6.20 37.64 15.44
N PHE A 197 -7.30 37.61 14.69
CA PHE A 197 -8.12 38.79 14.46
C PHE A 197 -8.85 39.27 15.73
N ALA A 198 -9.28 38.35 16.58
CA ALA A 198 -9.89 38.65 17.88
C ALA A 198 -8.86 39.08 18.94
N GLY A 199 -7.57 38.87 18.71
CA GLY A 199 -6.51 39.16 19.66
C GLY A 199 -6.42 38.16 20.82
N GLU A 200 -7.02 36.98 20.67
CA GLU A 200 -6.94 35.89 21.67
C GLU A 200 -5.52 35.30 21.75
N THR A 201 -4.78 35.33 20.63
CA THR A 201 -3.36 34.97 20.52
C THR A 201 -2.63 35.95 19.59
N THR A 202 -1.30 35.83 19.48
CA THR A 202 -0.48 36.59 18.51
C THR A 202 0.56 35.67 17.88
N ILE A 203 1.10 36.04 16.71
CA ILE A 203 2.17 35.28 16.04
C ILE A 203 3.38 35.09 16.96
N GLU A 204 3.76 36.12 17.73
CA GLU A 204 4.87 36.07 18.67
C GLU A 204 4.61 35.08 19.81
N ARG A 205 3.36 34.98 20.28
CA ARG A 205 2.99 34.00 21.31
C ARG A 205 2.99 32.59 20.74
N LEU A 206 2.44 32.36 19.55
CA LEU A 206 2.51 31.06 18.85
C LEU A 206 3.98 30.63 18.68
N LYS A 207 4.86 31.56 18.28
CA LYS A 207 6.31 31.33 18.15
C LYS A 207 6.98 30.98 19.48
N ALA A 208 6.58 31.63 20.57
CA ALA A 208 7.12 31.35 21.90
C ALA A 208 6.66 30.00 22.47
N VAL A 209 5.47 29.54 22.10
CA VAL A 209 4.87 28.30 22.60
C VAL A 209 5.39 27.07 21.83
N LYS A 210 5.71 27.19 20.54
CA LYS A 210 6.21 26.08 19.71
C LYS A 210 7.40 25.32 20.34
N PRO A 211 8.50 25.96 20.80
CA PRO A 211 9.61 25.24 21.44
C PRO A 211 9.22 24.55 22.76
N ARG A 212 8.22 25.08 23.49
CA ARG A 212 7.69 24.42 24.70
C ARG A 212 6.96 23.13 24.33
N LEU A 213 6.15 23.17 23.27
CA LEU A 213 5.46 22.00 22.76
C LEU A 213 6.43 20.93 22.23
N GLU A 214 7.44 21.33 21.46
CA GLU A 214 8.49 20.42 20.95
C GLU A 214 9.25 19.72 22.10
N ARG A 215 9.48 20.42 23.21
CA ARG A 215 10.07 19.81 24.42
C ARG A 215 9.14 18.75 25.01
N ILE A 216 7.84 19.03 25.15
CA ILE A 216 6.87 18.06 25.69
C ILE A 216 6.79 16.82 24.80
N LEU A 217 6.73 16.99 23.48
CA LEU A 217 6.71 15.88 22.53
C LEU A 217 7.99 15.03 22.61
N SER A 218 9.14 15.63 22.92
CA SER A 218 10.39 14.91 23.09
C SER A 218 10.44 14.01 24.34
N GLU A 219 9.57 14.26 25.33
CA GLU A 219 9.46 13.42 26.54
C GLU A 219 8.81 12.06 26.22
N ARG A 220 8.06 11.96 25.11
CA ARG A 220 7.34 10.75 24.67
C ARG A 220 6.45 10.14 25.74
N ASP A 221 5.80 11.00 26.54
CA ASP A 221 4.75 10.62 27.47
C ASP A 221 3.45 11.31 27.03
N TYR A 222 2.52 10.51 26.51
CA TYR A 222 1.25 11.04 26.00
C TYR A 222 0.40 11.66 27.11
N ARG A 223 0.53 11.21 28.37
CA ARG A 223 -0.23 11.74 29.51
C ARG A 223 0.19 13.16 29.82
N VAL A 224 1.50 13.42 29.77
CA VAL A 224 2.05 14.78 29.91
C VAL A 224 1.57 15.65 28.76
N LEU A 225 1.60 15.15 27.53
CA LEU A 225 1.11 15.89 26.37
C LEU A 225 -0.38 16.25 26.52
N ILE A 226 -1.25 15.27 26.71
CA ILE A 226 -2.71 15.46 26.82
C ILE A 226 -3.04 16.43 27.96
N ARG A 227 -2.47 16.24 29.15
CA ARG A 227 -2.70 17.13 30.29
C ARG A 227 -2.31 18.58 29.96
N ARG A 228 -1.17 18.78 29.30
CA ARG A 228 -0.71 20.13 28.91
C ARG A 228 -1.59 20.76 27.83
N LEU A 229 -2.04 19.97 26.87
CA LEU A 229 -2.96 20.45 25.84
C LEU A 229 -4.35 20.79 26.43
N ALA A 230 -4.81 20.04 27.43
CA ALA A 230 -6.07 20.32 28.13
C ALA A 230 -5.99 21.60 29.00
N GLU A 231 -4.87 21.82 29.69
CA GLU A 231 -4.66 22.97 30.59
C GLU A 231 -4.34 24.29 29.85
N ASP A 232 -3.62 24.24 28.73
CA ASP A 232 -3.08 25.41 28.03
C ASP A 232 -3.73 25.56 26.64
N LYS A 233 -4.80 26.37 26.56
CA LYS A 233 -5.53 26.68 25.31
C LYS A 233 -4.59 27.15 24.18
N GLU A 234 -3.52 27.86 24.52
CA GLU A 234 -2.58 28.36 23.51
C GLU A 234 -1.67 27.24 23.01
N MET A 235 -1.24 26.33 23.90
CA MET A 235 -0.52 25.12 23.50
C MET A 235 -1.38 24.18 22.65
N SER A 236 -2.66 24.01 23.01
CA SER A 236 -3.64 23.28 22.21
C SER A 236 -3.79 23.87 20.81
N LEU A 237 -3.88 25.20 20.71
CA LEU A 237 -3.97 25.90 19.43
C LEU A 237 -2.69 25.72 18.59
N VAL A 238 -1.51 25.79 19.22
CA VAL A 238 -0.22 25.57 18.57
C VAL A 238 -0.07 24.11 18.12
N TYR A 239 -0.50 23.14 18.93
CA TYR A 239 -0.53 21.75 18.53
C TYR A 239 -1.46 21.55 17.33
N TYR A 240 -2.68 22.10 17.41
CA TYR A 240 -3.65 22.08 16.33
C TYR A 240 -3.13 22.75 15.05
N LEU A 241 -2.25 23.76 15.14
CA LEU A 241 -1.65 24.43 13.99
C LEU A 241 -0.54 23.59 13.34
N PHE A 242 0.41 23.08 14.12
CA PHE A 242 1.64 22.45 13.59
C PHE A 242 1.51 20.96 13.31
N TYR A 243 0.59 20.30 14.00
CA TYR A 243 0.45 18.84 14.01
C TYR A 243 -0.93 18.46 13.45
N GLN A 244 -1.36 19.13 12.37
CA GLN A 244 -2.50 18.67 11.58
C GLN A 244 -2.06 17.48 10.75
N SER A 245 -2.92 16.45 10.67
CA SER A 245 -2.69 15.37 9.72
C SER A 245 -2.55 15.97 8.31
N PRO A 246 -1.46 15.69 7.58
CA PRO A 246 -1.35 16.09 6.18
C PRO A 246 -2.29 15.27 5.28
N PHE A 247 -2.95 14.26 5.83
CA PHE A 247 -3.87 13.36 5.16
C PHE A 247 -5.30 13.74 5.57
N GLN A 248 -6.16 14.03 4.60
CA GLN A 248 -7.61 14.05 4.75
C GLN A 248 -8.19 13.14 3.65
N TYR A 249 -9.14 12.28 4.00
CA TYR A 249 -9.85 11.50 2.99
C TYR A 249 -10.80 12.45 2.23
N PRO A 250 -10.88 12.35 0.89
CA PRO A 250 -11.89 13.08 0.14
C PRO A 250 -13.30 12.77 0.67
N GLY A 251 -14.06 13.80 1.04
CA GLY A 251 -15.43 13.65 1.56
C GLY A 251 -15.58 13.55 3.08
N THR A 252 -14.48 13.60 3.85
CA THR A 252 -14.55 13.68 5.32
C THR A 252 -14.48 15.13 5.79
N GLU A 253 -15.34 15.54 6.72
CA GLU A 253 -15.23 16.86 7.33
C GLU A 253 -13.94 16.93 8.19
N PRO A 254 -13.10 17.97 8.07
CA PRO A 254 -11.95 18.15 8.93
C PRO A 254 -12.38 18.28 10.39
N MET A 255 -11.66 17.64 11.32
CA MET A 255 -11.91 17.83 12.76
C MET A 255 -11.72 19.31 13.14
N SER A 256 -12.80 19.97 13.55
CA SER A 256 -12.76 21.37 14.01
C SER A 256 -11.90 21.51 15.27
N TYR A 257 -11.31 22.69 15.47
CA TYR A 257 -10.53 22.95 16.68
C TYR A 257 -11.36 22.83 17.96
N GLU A 258 -12.63 23.23 17.93
CA GLU A 258 -13.52 23.11 19.09
C GLU A 258 -13.75 21.64 19.46
N ARG A 259 -14.02 20.77 18.48
CA ARG A 259 -14.12 19.32 18.71
C ARG A 259 -12.81 18.73 19.23
N PHE A 260 -11.70 19.05 18.57
CA PHE A 260 -10.37 18.63 19.01
C PHE A 260 -10.09 19.04 20.47
N ARG A 261 -10.42 20.29 20.82
CA ARG A 261 -10.20 20.82 22.16
C ARG A 261 -11.07 20.11 23.19
N ASN A 262 -12.37 19.92 22.91
CA ASN A 262 -13.27 19.20 23.81
C ASN A 262 -12.79 17.75 24.03
N MET A 263 -12.33 17.08 22.96
CA MET A 263 -11.76 15.74 23.05
C MET A 263 -10.50 15.71 23.92
N VAL A 264 -9.58 16.66 23.75
CA VAL A 264 -8.37 16.76 24.57
C VAL A 264 -8.68 17.08 26.04
N GLU A 265 -9.62 18.00 26.29
CA GLU A 265 -10.07 18.35 27.64
C GLU A 265 -10.67 17.12 28.33
N ALA A 266 -11.59 16.41 27.66
CA ALA A 266 -12.16 15.15 28.18
C ALA A 266 -11.09 14.06 28.37
N SER A 267 -10.11 13.96 27.47
CA SER A 267 -8.97 13.04 27.65
C SER A 267 -8.16 13.40 28.89
N GLY A 268 -7.98 14.70 29.16
CA GLY A 268 -7.29 15.19 30.35
C GLY A 268 -8.00 14.78 31.64
N GLU A 269 -9.34 14.79 31.64
CA GLU A 269 -10.16 14.31 32.76
C GLU A 269 -10.02 12.80 32.94
N SER A 270 -10.16 12.00 31.87
CA SER A 270 -10.04 10.53 31.93
C SER A 270 -8.65 10.03 32.36
N LEU A 271 -7.59 10.85 32.25
CA LEU A 271 -6.26 10.50 32.78
C LEU A 271 -6.24 10.44 34.31
N GLU A 272 -7.19 11.07 35.00
CA GLU A 272 -7.28 11.00 36.46
C GLU A 272 -7.76 9.63 36.95
N ASP A 273 -8.47 8.89 36.09
CA ASP A 273 -9.00 7.54 36.32
C ASP A 273 -8.05 6.43 35.81
N GLU A 274 -6.81 6.76 35.44
CA GLU A 274 -5.82 5.75 35.05
C GLU A 274 -5.15 5.11 36.29
N ASP A 275 -5.22 3.78 36.39
CA ASP A 275 -4.40 2.96 37.29
C ASP A 275 -3.28 2.23 36.50
N PRO A 276 -2.13 2.89 36.26
CA PRO A 276 -1.03 2.28 35.53
C PRO A 276 -0.36 1.14 36.31
N GLU A 277 -0.48 1.09 37.65
CA GLU A 277 0.23 0.10 38.48
C GLU A 277 -0.34 -1.30 38.27
N VAL A 278 -1.66 -1.42 38.18
CA VAL A 278 -2.34 -2.70 37.90
C VAL A 278 -1.92 -3.25 36.54
N VAL A 279 -1.91 -2.40 35.51
CA VAL A 279 -1.51 -2.78 34.15
C VAL A 279 -0.02 -3.11 34.09
N GLU A 280 0.83 -2.28 34.70
CA GLU A 280 2.28 -2.48 34.71
C GLU A 280 2.66 -3.84 35.28
N ASN A 281 2.10 -4.18 36.45
CA ASN A 281 2.39 -5.43 37.13
C ASN A 281 1.85 -6.63 36.33
N SER A 282 0.64 -6.51 35.77
CA SER A 282 0.02 -7.56 34.94
C SER A 282 0.84 -7.85 33.67
N LEU A 283 1.27 -6.80 32.97
CA LEU A 283 2.12 -6.92 31.78
C LEU A 283 3.46 -7.57 32.14
N LYS A 284 4.14 -7.09 33.19
CA LYS A 284 5.43 -7.62 33.62
C LYS A 284 5.35 -9.11 33.96
N ASP A 285 4.39 -9.48 34.80
CA ASP A 285 4.23 -10.86 35.25
C ASP A 285 3.86 -11.78 34.08
N GLY A 286 3.00 -11.31 33.18
CA GLY A 286 2.64 -12.04 31.97
C GLY A 286 3.83 -12.27 31.04
N PHE A 287 4.66 -11.24 30.77
CA PHE A 287 5.88 -11.39 29.97
C PHE A 287 6.92 -12.29 30.64
N ILE A 288 7.05 -12.24 31.97
CA ILE A 288 7.95 -13.15 32.71
C ILE A 288 7.48 -14.60 32.59
N LYS A 289 6.16 -14.86 32.68
CA LYS A 289 5.59 -16.21 32.56
C LYS A 289 5.85 -16.87 31.21
N VAL A 290 5.95 -16.09 30.14
CA VAL A 290 6.28 -16.57 28.78
C VAL A 290 7.79 -16.69 28.55
N GLY A 291 8.60 -16.56 29.61
CA GLY A 291 10.04 -16.78 29.57
C GLY A 291 10.90 -15.53 29.33
N MET A 292 10.31 -14.34 29.31
CA MET A 292 11.08 -13.11 29.13
C MET A 292 11.86 -12.72 30.39
N SER A 293 13.06 -12.15 30.20
CA SER A 293 13.83 -11.58 31.32
C SER A 293 13.07 -10.41 31.96
N ARG A 294 13.14 -10.29 33.29
CA ARG A 294 12.51 -9.19 34.03
C ARG A 294 12.87 -7.80 33.49
N ARG A 295 14.14 -7.60 33.10
CA ARG A 295 14.61 -6.34 32.51
C ARG A 295 13.88 -5.99 31.22
N HIS A 296 13.62 -6.96 30.35
CA HIS A 296 12.90 -6.70 29.09
C HIS A 296 11.41 -6.53 29.33
N ALA A 297 10.82 -7.32 30.23
CA ALA A 297 9.44 -7.13 30.66
C ALA A 297 9.21 -5.72 31.23
N ASP A 298 10.12 -5.24 32.07
CA ASP A 298 10.09 -3.86 32.59
C ASP A 298 10.17 -2.81 31.47
N GLN A 299 11.04 -3.00 30.48
CA GLN A 299 11.18 -2.08 29.35
C GLN A 299 9.93 -2.02 28.47
N ILE A 300 9.30 -3.17 28.21
CA ILE A 300 8.08 -3.23 27.40
C ILE A 300 6.92 -2.59 28.15
N ALA A 301 6.74 -2.91 29.44
CA ALA A 301 5.71 -2.29 30.27
C ALA A 301 5.88 -0.75 30.34
N GLU A 302 7.11 -0.27 30.56
CA GLU A 302 7.44 1.16 30.50
C GLU A 302 7.10 1.77 29.13
N ALA A 303 7.41 1.07 28.04
CA ALA A 303 7.12 1.54 26.69
C ALA A 303 5.62 1.66 26.43
N VAL A 304 4.82 0.65 26.79
CA VAL A 304 3.36 0.63 26.68
C VAL A 304 2.74 1.78 27.47
N LEU A 305 3.12 1.96 28.74
CA LEU A 305 2.63 3.04 29.60
C LEU A 305 3.07 4.45 29.14
N SER A 306 4.12 4.53 28.33
CA SER A 306 4.54 5.78 27.68
C SER A 306 3.88 5.98 26.32
N GLY A 307 3.08 5.02 25.84
CA GLY A 307 2.49 5.04 24.51
C GLY A 307 3.50 4.91 23.37
N ARG A 308 4.60 4.19 23.61
CA ARG A 308 5.65 3.85 22.62
C ARG A 308 5.46 2.41 22.14
N ALA A 309 6.22 2.04 21.10
CA ALA A 309 6.18 0.68 20.57
C ALA A 309 6.52 -0.33 21.67
N PRO A 310 5.77 -1.44 21.81
CA PRO A 310 5.91 -2.42 22.90
C PRO A 310 7.14 -3.32 22.71
N LEU A 311 8.31 -2.73 22.50
CA LEU A 311 9.55 -3.41 22.14
C LEU A 311 10.67 -3.04 23.11
N PRO A 312 11.55 -3.99 23.48
CA PRO A 312 12.69 -3.71 24.33
C PRO A 312 13.71 -2.82 23.61
N ARG A 313 14.48 -2.04 24.38
CA ARG A 313 15.51 -1.16 23.83
C ARG A 313 16.58 -2.01 23.15
N GLY A 314 16.85 -1.72 21.86
CA GLY A 314 17.80 -2.49 21.04
C GLY A 314 17.15 -3.52 20.11
N SER A 315 15.82 -3.67 20.15
CA SER A 315 15.08 -4.41 19.12
C SER A 315 15.46 -3.93 17.71
N ARG A 316 15.55 -4.85 16.75
CA ARG A 316 15.87 -4.55 15.33
C ARG A 316 14.85 -3.62 14.66
N TYR A 317 13.65 -3.55 15.23
CA TYR A 317 12.56 -2.68 14.77
C TYR A 317 12.64 -1.26 15.34
N LEU A 318 13.54 -1.00 16.28
CA LEU A 318 13.76 0.31 16.87
C LEU A 318 15.08 0.91 16.37
N ASP A 319 15.08 2.20 16.10
CA ASP A 319 16.31 2.93 15.79
C ASP A 319 17.11 3.29 17.07
N ARG A 320 18.23 3.99 16.89
CA ARG A 320 19.09 4.42 18.01
C ARG A 320 18.41 5.40 18.98
N LYS A 321 17.33 6.04 18.56
CA LYS A 321 16.50 6.92 19.38
C LYS A 321 15.28 6.18 19.94
N ALA A 322 15.22 4.85 19.82
CA ALA A 322 14.07 4.04 20.18
C ALA A 322 12.77 4.46 19.46
N ASP A 323 12.88 5.00 18.25
CA ASP A 323 11.75 5.22 17.35
C ASP A 323 11.49 3.95 16.53
N PHE A 324 10.22 3.63 16.28
CA PHE A 324 9.86 2.51 15.43
C PHE A 324 10.32 2.76 13.99
N ILE A 325 10.99 1.76 13.40
CA ILE A 325 11.42 1.78 12.01
C ILE A 325 10.25 1.18 11.19
N PRO A 326 9.68 1.89 10.20
CA PRO A 326 8.64 1.31 9.35
C PRO A 326 9.16 0.06 8.62
N GLN A 327 8.43 -1.05 8.74
CA GLN A 327 8.77 -2.33 8.14
C GLN A 327 8.21 -2.42 6.73
N LYS A 328 8.99 -2.98 5.81
CA LYS A 328 8.69 -2.97 4.37
C LYS A 328 8.05 -4.29 3.95
N VAL A 329 6.85 -4.22 3.38
CA VAL A 329 6.13 -5.35 2.79
C VAL A 329 6.14 -5.21 1.26
N ASP A 330 6.67 -6.22 0.55
CA ASP A 330 6.71 -6.23 -0.92
C ASP A 330 5.40 -6.79 -1.48
N VAL A 331 4.62 -5.91 -2.11
CA VAL A 331 3.24 -6.21 -2.49
C VAL A 331 3.20 -6.92 -3.85
N LEU A 332 4.11 -6.60 -4.77
CA LEU A 332 4.08 -7.16 -6.13
C LEU A 332 4.31 -8.66 -6.18
N THR A 333 5.04 -9.21 -5.21
CA THR A 333 5.25 -10.66 -5.12
C THR A 333 4.06 -11.41 -4.57
N MET A 334 3.08 -10.71 -3.96
CA MET A 334 2.00 -11.30 -3.19
C MET A 334 0.60 -11.02 -3.77
N LEU A 335 0.45 -10.04 -4.67
CA LEU A 335 -0.82 -9.80 -5.36
C LEU A 335 -1.21 -10.99 -6.26
N GLY A 336 -2.22 -11.74 -5.84
CA GLY A 336 -3.00 -12.62 -6.70
C GLY A 336 -4.01 -11.84 -7.54
N ARG A 337 -4.95 -12.53 -8.22
CA ARG A 337 -6.16 -11.85 -8.70
C ARG A 337 -6.87 -11.28 -7.47
N SER A 338 -7.06 -9.97 -7.42
CA SER A 338 -7.72 -9.30 -6.29
C SER A 338 -9.02 -10.01 -5.90
N ASP A 339 -9.10 -10.46 -4.65
CA ASP A 339 -10.29 -11.04 -4.04
C ASP A 339 -11.28 -9.97 -3.56
N ALA A 340 -11.05 -8.67 -3.84
CA ALA A 340 -11.88 -7.55 -3.35
C ALA A 340 -13.37 -7.74 -3.68
N ALA A 341 -13.68 -8.21 -4.88
CA ALA A 341 -15.05 -8.49 -5.28
C ALA A 341 -15.67 -9.65 -4.48
N GLU A 342 -14.89 -10.68 -4.16
CA GLU A 342 -15.36 -11.82 -3.37
C GLU A 342 -15.48 -11.46 -1.88
N GLN A 343 -14.56 -10.66 -1.33
CA GLN A 343 -14.66 -10.12 0.03
C GLN A 343 -15.86 -9.19 0.18
N ALA A 344 -16.05 -8.23 -0.74
CA ALA A 344 -17.21 -7.35 -0.72
C ALA A 344 -18.52 -8.13 -0.89
N LYS A 345 -18.51 -9.21 -1.68
CA LYS A 345 -19.63 -10.15 -1.78
C LYS A 345 -19.88 -10.91 -0.48
N ARG A 346 -18.85 -11.45 0.19
CA ARG A 346 -18.98 -12.09 1.52
C ARG A 346 -19.56 -11.11 2.55
N SER A 347 -19.10 -9.85 2.56
CA SER A 347 -19.62 -8.79 3.43
C SER A 347 -21.09 -8.48 3.14
N PHE A 348 -21.48 -8.44 1.86
CA PHE A 348 -22.86 -8.27 1.45
C PHE A 348 -23.74 -9.46 1.85
N ASP A 349 -23.30 -10.69 1.59
CA ASP A 349 -24.00 -11.93 1.94
C ASP A 349 -24.18 -12.04 3.47
N SER A 350 -23.16 -11.67 4.23
CA SER A 350 -23.20 -11.58 5.69
C SER A 350 -24.22 -10.54 6.18
N SER A 351 -24.25 -9.35 5.56
CA SER A 351 -25.24 -8.30 5.90
C SER A 351 -26.67 -8.72 5.56
N ILE A 352 -26.87 -9.42 4.43
CA ILE A 352 -28.15 -10.02 4.03
C ILE A 352 -28.59 -11.10 5.02
N HIS A 353 -27.65 -11.91 5.50
CA HIS A 353 -27.90 -12.92 6.52
C HIS A 353 -28.34 -12.28 7.84
N GLY A 354 -27.59 -11.30 8.36
CA GLY A 354 -27.96 -10.55 9.56
C GLY A 354 -29.34 -9.88 9.44
N MET A 355 -29.62 -9.28 8.28
CA MET A 355 -30.95 -8.72 7.99
C MET A 355 -32.03 -9.81 8.07
N THR A 356 -31.76 -10.99 7.52
CA THR A 356 -32.69 -12.10 7.54
C THR A 356 -32.94 -12.64 8.95
N LEU A 357 -31.90 -12.79 9.77
CA LEU A 357 -32.03 -13.16 11.19
C LEU A 357 -32.93 -12.18 11.93
N LEU A 358 -32.73 -10.87 11.73
CA LEU A 358 -33.57 -9.83 12.32
C LEU A 358 -35.05 -9.98 11.92
N LEU A 359 -35.34 -10.31 10.66
CA LEU A 359 -36.71 -10.56 10.20
C LEU A 359 -37.33 -11.80 10.86
N LYS A 360 -36.55 -12.87 11.03
CA LYS A 360 -36.98 -14.10 11.73
C LYS A 360 -37.28 -13.80 13.20
N ILE A 361 -36.40 -13.05 13.86
CA ILE A 361 -36.58 -12.58 15.24
C ILE A 361 -37.87 -11.75 15.35
N ASN A 362 -38.08 -10.77 14.46
CA ASN A 362 -39.27 -9.92 14.49
C ASN A 362 -40.58 -10.72 14.32
N ASP A 363 -40.64 -11.70 13.42
CA ASP A 363 -41.83 -12.58 13.28
C ASP A 363 -42.11 -13.36 14.58
N LEU A 364 -41.06 -13.90 15.21
CA LEU A 364 -41.20 -14.64 16.47
C LEU A 364 -41.65 -13.73 17.62
N LEU A 365 -41.10 -12.51 17.72
CA LEU A 365 -41.54 -11.53 18.71
C LEU A 365 -43.02 -11.16 18.53
N GLU A 366 -43.51 -11.07 17.30
CA GLU A 366 -44.94 -10.82 17.07
C GLU A 366 -45.84 -12.05 17.33
N ARG A 367 -45.29 -13.25 17.21
CA ARG A 367 -46.04 -14.53 17.24
C ARG A 367 -46.15 -15.11 18.64
N ILE A 368 -45.06 -15.11 19.41
CA ILE A 368 -44.95 -15.75 20.73
C ILE A 368 -46.01 -15.21 21.72
N PRO A 369 -46.18 -13.87 21.92
CA PRO A 369 -47.18 -13.36 22.85
C PRO A 369 -48.62 -13.78 22.51
N LYS A 370 -48.96 -13.80 21.21
CA LYS A 370 -50.26 -14.28 20.73
C LYS A 370 -50.41 -15.79 20.96
N GLY A 371 -49.33 -16.54 20.84
CA GLY A 371 -49.28 -17.97 21.10
C GLY A 371 -49.52 -18.31 22.56
N ILE A 372 -48.82 -17.63 23.47
CA ILE A 372 -48.99 -17.75 24.93
C ILE A 372 -50.46 -17.52 25.29
N GLN A 373 -51.04 -16.40 24.87
CA GLN A 373 -52.44 -16.05 25.16
C GLN A 373 -53.45 -17.05 24.61
N ARG A 374 -53.22 -17.60 23.40
CA ARG A 374 -54.17 -18.52 22.75
C ARG A 374 -54.09 -19.93 23.31
N ARG A 375 -52.88 -20.44 23.55
CA ARG A 375 -52.65 -21.84 23.93
C ARG A 375 -52.93 -22.09 25.40
N PHE A 376 -52.57 -21.12 26.25
CA PHE A 376 -52.65 -21.24 27.70
C PHE A 376 -53.73 -20.33 28.29
N LYS A 377 -54.77 -20.00 27.52
CA LYS A 377 -55.84 -19.04 27.91
C LYS A 377 -56.44 -19.29 29.31
N ASP A 378 -56.47 -20.54 29.76
CA ASP A 378 -57.05 -20.98 31.03
C ASP A 378 -55.98 -21.29 32.12
N ASP A 379 -54.69 -21.12 31.82
CA ASP A 379 -53.55 -21.37 32.72
C ASP A 379 -52.72 -20.08 32.91
N THR A 380 -53.12 -19.27 33.89
CA THR A 380 -52.48 -17.99 34.19
C THR A 380 -51.04 -18.12 34.68
N ASN A 381 -50.68 -19.24 35.32
CA ASN A 381 -49.33 -19.44 35.83
C ASN A 381 -48.36 -19.72 34.68
N MET A 382 -48.75 -20.62 33.76
CA MET A 382 -47.97 -20.90 32.56
C MET A 382 -47.85 -19.66 31.66
N GLN A 383 -48.92 -18.87 31.52
CA GLN A 383 -48.83 -17.59 30.80
C GLN A 383 -47.80 -16.65 31.40
N ALA A 384 -47.80 -16.49 32.72
CA ALA A 384 -46.87 -15.59 33.40
C ALA A 384 -45.42 -16.05 33.29
N ASP A 385 -45.17 -17.36 33.38
CA ASP A 385 -43.81 -17.91 33.26
C ASP A 385 -43.24 -17.73 31.85
N LEU A 386 -44.01 -18.12 30.82
CA LEU A 386 -43.60 -17.96 29.42
C LEU A 386 -43.47 -16.48 29.01
N ALA A 387 -44.32 -15.60 29.55
CA ALA A 387 -44.21 -14.16 29.33
C ALA A 387 -42.91 -13.60 29.94
N LYS A 388 -42.53 -14.08 31.14
CA LYS A 388 -41.27 -13.68 31.78
C LYS A 388 -40.05 -14.13 30.97
N GLN A 389 -40.07 -15.37 30.44
CA GLN A 389 -39.00 -15.85 29.56
C GLN A 389 -38.93 -15.04 28.26
N TYR A 390 -40.08 -14.73 27.66
CA TYR A 390 -40.20 -13.87 26.49
C TYR A 390 -39.62 -12.47 26.73
N ASP A 391 -40.02 -11.82 27.83
CA ASP A 391 -39.55 -10.48 28.17
C ASP A 391 -38.04 -10.48 28.42
N ALA A 392 -37.50 -11.50 29.10
CA ALA A 392 -36.06 -11.63 29.28
C ALA A 392 -35.29 -11.76 27.94
N ILE A 393 -35.77 -12.57 27.00
CA ILE A 393 -35.15 -12.67 25.67
C ILE A 393 -35.26 -11.34 24.92
N ARG A 394 -36.41 -10.67 25.00
CA ARG A 394 -36.66 -9.40 24.33
C ARG A 394 -35.78 -8.28 24.88
N ASP A 395 -35.61 -8.20 26.19
CA ASP A 395 -34.79 -7.20 26.87
C ASP A 395 -33.30 -7.42 26.58
N ASP A 396 -32.89 -8.66 26.27
CA ASP A 396 -31.54 -8.98 25.80
C ASP A 396 -31.29 -8.54 24.34
N ILE A 397 -32.33 -8.23 23.56
CA ILE A 397 -32.16 -7.77 22.17
C ILE A 397 -31.66 -6.33 22.20
N ARG A 398 -30.36 -6.22 21.97
CA ARG A 398 -29.65 -4.98 21.72
C ARG A 398 -28.64 -5.26 20.62
N LEU A 399 -28.17 -4.22 19.96
CA LEU A 399 -27.17 -4.38 18.92
C LEU A 399 -25.91 -5.08 19.50
N GLY A 400 -25.15 -5.77 18.64
CA GLY A 400 -23.95 -6.54 18.98
C GLY A 400 -24.17 -7.78 19.83
N VAL A 401 -25.42 -8.07 20.19
CA VAL A 401 -25.78 -9.41 20.64
C VAL A 401 -25.81 -10.35 19.45
N ASN A 402 -25.30 -11.56 19.65
CA ASN A 402 -25.37 -12.62 18.65
C ASN A 402 -26.85 -12.93 18.31
N LEU A 403 -27.27 -12.51 17.11
CA LEU A 403 -28.65 -12.68 16.65
C LEU A 403 -29.03 -14.14 16.46
N ASP A 404 -28.08 -15.03 16.15
CA ASP A 404 -28.35 -16.46 16.06
C ASP A 404 -28.73 -17.04 17.42
N ASP A 405 -28.07 -16.61 18.49
CA ASP A 405 -28.39 -17.09 19.84
C ASP A 405 -29.73 -16.55 20.33
N VAL A 406 -30.05 -15.29 20.03
CA VAL A 406 -31.40 -14.74 20.25
C VAL A 406 -32.44 -15.55 19.48
N LEU A 407 -32.20 -15.83 18.20
CA LEU A 407 -33.10 -16.59 17.36
C LEU A 407 -33.30 -18.01 17.91
N LYS A 408 -32.22 -18.72 18.28
CA LYS A 408 -32.29 -20.05 18.91
C LYS A 408 -33.13 -20.04 20.19
N ARG A 409 -32.96 -19.03 21.06
CA ARG A 409 -33.75 -18.87 22.29
C ARG A 409 -35.23 -18.64 21.98
N LEU A 410 -35.56 -17.79 21.00
CA LEU A 410 -36.94 -17.56 20.58
C LEU A 410 -37.57 -18.80 19.93
N ILE A 411 -36.81 -19.56 19.12
CA ILE A 411 -37.26 -20.84 18.55
C ILE A 411 -37.56 -21.83 19.67
N SER A 412 -36.65 -21.99 20.63
CA SER A 412 -36.86 -22.88 21.79
C SER A 412 -38.12 -22.50 22.57
N LEU A 413 -38.33 -21.21 22.84
CA LEU A 413 -39.54 -20.73 23.52
C LEU A 413 -40.81 -20.98 22.70
N ASN A 414 -40.75 -20.81 21.37
CA ASN A 414 -41.87 -21.10 20.49
C ASN A 414 -42.16 -22.62 20.40
N ASP A 415 -41.14 -23.47 20.50
CA ASP A 415 -41.27 -24.93 20.58
C ASP A 415 -41.94 -25.37 21.88
N GLU A 416 -41.67 -24.70 23.00
CA GLU A 416 -42.38 -24.93 24.26
C GLU A 416 -43.88 -24.58 24.17
N ILE A 417 -44.21 -23.47 23.49
CA ILE A 417 -45.62 -23.05 23.29
C ILE A 417 -46.33 -23.97 22.27
N PHE A 418 -45.62 -24.35 21.22
CA PHE A 418 -46.13 -25.12 20.09
C PHE A 418 -45.20 -26.31 19.78
N PRO A 419 -45.31 -27.45 20.46
CA PRO A 419 -44.39 -28.57 20.27
C PRO A 419 -44.26 -29.01 18.80
N PRO A 420 -43.04 -29.35 18.33
CA PRO A 420 -42.78 -29.74 16.94
C PRO A 420 -43.67 -30.88 16.44
N GLU A 421 -43.97 -31.86 17.30
CA GLU A 421 -44.72 -33.08 16.97
C GLU A 421 -46.18 -32.81 16.55
N GLY A 422 -46.70 -31.60 16.80
CA GLY A 422 -48.05 -31.19 16.42
C GLY A 422 -48.13 -30.25 15.21
N ARG A 423 -46.99 -29.86 14.61
CA ARG A 423 -46.96 -28.85 13.55
C ARG A 423 -47.23 -29.45 12.18
N LYS A 424 -48.05 -28.77 11.37
CA LYS A 424 -48.31 -29.16 9.98
C LYS A 424 -47.19 -28.77 9.01
N ARG A 425 -46.28 -27.89 9.43
CA ARG A 425 -45.15 -27.34 8.66
C ARG A 425 -43.99 -27.09 9.61
N ASN A 426 -42.76 -27.10 9.10
CA ASN A 426 -41.60 -26.67 9.88
C ASN A 426 -41.78 -25.18 10.27
N LEU A 427 -41.31 -24.80 11.45
CA LEU A 427 -41.31 -23.42 11.91
C LEU A 427 -40.54 -22.52 10.94
N ASP A 428 -39.39 -22.98 10.43
CA ASP A 428 -38.59 -22.23 9.47
C ASP A 428 -39.38 -21.93 8.19
N ASP A 429 -40.13 -22.91 7.67
CA ASP A 429 -41.03 -22.72 6.52
C ASP A 429 -42.10 -21.66 6.80
N MET A 430 -42.65 -21.68 8.02
CA MET A 430 -43.73 -20.77 8.42
C MET A 430 -43.21 -19.34 8.57
N ILE A 431 -42.01 -19.18 9.15
CA ILE A 431 -41.34 -17.89 9.30
C ILE A 431 -40.95 -17.36 7.91
N ALA A 432 -40.28 -18.17 7.09
CA ALA A 432 -39.88 -17.79 5.74
C ALA A 432 -41.09 -17.39 4.88
N GLN A 433 -42.21 -18.11 4.94
CA GLN A 433 -43.44 -17.73 4.23
C GLN A 433 -44.01 -16.39 4.68
N ALA A 434 -43.97 -16.09 5.98
CA ALA A 434 -44.44 -14.82 6.53
C ALA A 434 -43.56 -13.65 6.05
N ILE A 435 -42.24 -13.82 6.15
CA ILE A 435 -41.25 -12.82 5.70
C ILE A 435 -41.36 -12.61 4.19
N ASN A 436 -41.36 -13.68 3.40
CA ASN A 436 -41.45 -13.62 1.94
C ASN A 436 -42.71 -12.91 1.46
N LYS A 437 -43.83 -13.07 2.18
CA LYS A 437 -45.06 -12.32 1.92
C LYS A 437 -44.88 -10.83 2.13
N GLN A 438 -44.21 -10.41 3.20
CA GLN A 438 -43.92 -9.00 3.50
C GLN A 438 -42.97 -8.41 2.45
N VAL A 439 -41.85 -9.09 2.19
CA VAL A 439 -40.84 -8.68 1.20
C VAL A 439 -41.45 -8.54 -0.20
N SER A 440 -42.29 -9.49 -0.63
CA SER A 440 -42.97 -9.43 -1.93
C SER A 440 -43.97 -8.29 -2.08
N GLY A 441 -44.43 -7.71 -0.96
CA GLY A 441 -45.31 -6.54 -0.94
C GLY A 441 -44.58 -5.21 -1.13
N VAL A 442 -43.24 -5.20 -1.10
CA VAL A 442 -42.42 -4.00 -1.25
C VAL A 442 -42.23 -3.69 -2.75
N ALA A 443 -42.52 -2.46 -3.16
CA ALA A 443 -42.27 -2.01 -4.53
C ALA A 443 -40.76 -2.09 -4.83
N MET A 444 -40.39 -2.48 -6.06
CA MET A 444 -39.01 -2.72 -6.55
C MET A 444 -38.39 -4.06 -6.16
N TRP A 445 -39.07 -4.86 -5.33
CA TRP A 445 -38.61 -6.20 -4.94
C TRP A 445 -38.26 -7.11 -6.13
N GLN A 446 -39.15 -7.19 -7.12
CA GLN A 446 -38.95 -8.06 -8.29
C GLN A 446 -37.74 -7.68 -9.13
N ASP A 447 -37.34 -6.41 -9.10
CA ASP A 447 -36.18 -5.91 -9.82
C ASP A 447 -34.87 -6.19 -9.06
N MET A 448 -34.90 -6.36 -7.73
CA MET A 448 -33.72 -6.61 -6.89
C MET A 448 -33.17 -8.04 -6.99
N ILE A 449 -34.01 -9.08 -6.93
CA ILE A 449 -33.52 -10.47 -6.94
C ILE A 449 -33.08 -10.90 -8.35
N GLY A 450 -33.57 -10.21 -9.38
CA GLY A 450 -33.65 -10.76 -10.72
C GLY A 450 -34.58 -11.98 -10.79
N LEU A 451 -35.00 -12.31 -11.99
CA LEU A 451 -36.05 -13.29 -12.28
C LEU A 451 -35.64 -14.76 -12.02
N LYS A 452 -35.02 -15.11 -10.88
CA LYS A 452 -35.15 -16.50 -10.41
C LYS A 452 -36.63 -16.71 -10.10
N LYS A 453 -37.25 -17.71 -10.75
CA LYS A 453 -38.68 -17.92 -10.59
C LYS A 453 -38.95 -18.18 -9.12
N LYS A 454 -39.99 -17.54 -8.58
CA LYS A 454 -40.55 -17.80 -7.24
C LYS A 454 -40.74 -19.29 -6.91
N GLU A 455 -40.78 -20.13 -7.94
CA GLU A 455 -40.94 -21.59 -7.92
C GLU A 455 -39.64 -22.35 -7.64
N GLU A 456 -38.46 -21.71 -7.73
CA GLU A 456 -37.13 -22.33 -7.58
C GLU A 456 -36.53 -22.18 -6.18
N LEU A 457 -37.17 -21.41 -5.28
CA LEU A 457 -36.69 -21.27 -3.91
C LEU A 457 -37.23 -22.41 -3.05
N GLU A 458 -36.30 -23.09 -2.38
CA GLU A 458 -36.61 -24.18 -1.45
C GLU A 458 -37.53 -23.72 -0.32
N ALA A 459 -38.27 -24.66 0.26
CA ALA A 459 -39.06 -24.40 1.46
C ALA A 459 -38.11 -23.98 2.61
N GLY A 460 -38.45 -22.91 3.32
CA GLY A 460 -37.65 -22.39 4.44
C GLY A 460 -36.69 -21.25 4.09
N VAL A 461 -36.45 -20.95 2.80
CA VAL A 461 -35.54 -19.87 2.38
C VAL A 461 -36.24 -18.51 2.36
N VAL A 462 -35.63 -17.52 2.99
CA VAL A 462 -36.07 -16.13 2.91
C VAL A 462 -35.56 -15.50 1.62
N TYR A 463 -36.45 -14.82 0.94
CA TYR A 463 -36.25 -14.10 -0.30
C TYR A 463 -34.99 -13.21 -0.34
N LEU A 464 -34.65 -12.54 0.77
CA LEU A 464 -33.43 -11.74 0.86
C LEU A 464 -32.15 -12.60 0.71
N GLU A 465 -32.13 -13.82 1.24
CA GLU A 465 -30.99 -14.76 1.15
C GLU A 465 -30.70 -15.18 -0.31
N ALA A 466 -31.64 -14.94 -1.22
CA ALA A 466 -31.49 -15.24 -2.64
C ALA A 466 -30.99 -14.05 -3.49
N ILE A 467 -30.76 -12.88 -2.89
CA ILE A 467 -30.24 -11.72 -3.61
C ILE A 467 -28.80 -11.99 -4.04
N ASP A 468 -28.58 -12.08 -5.34
CA ASP A 468 -27.25 -12.15 -5.92
C ASP A 468 -26.75 -10.73 -6.21
N ILE A 469 -25.68 -10.33 -5.53
CA ILE A 469 -25.07 -9.01 -5.69
C ILE A 469 -24.66 -8.70 -7.14
N ASN A 470 -24.26 -9.71 -7.94
CA ASN A 470 -23.92 -9.53 -9.36
C ASN A 470 -25.17 -9.17 -10.18
N ILE A 471 -26.32 -9.77 -9.85
CA ILE A 471 -27.60 -9.46 -10.51
C ILE A 471 -28.07 -8.08 -10.09
N LEU A 472 -27.97 -7.76 -8.80
CA LEU A 472 -28.34 -6.47 -8.24
C LEU A 472 -27.53 -5.34 -8.88
N ALA A 473 -26.21 -5.49 -8.97
CA ALA A 473 -25.32 -4.53 -9.61
C ALA A 473 -25.70 -4.28 -11.08
N ARG A 474 -25.98 -5.33 -11.85
CA ARG A 474 -26.44 -5.23 -13.26
C ARG A 474 -27.80 -4.54 -13.41
N ASN A 475 -28.65 -4.58 -12.40
CA ASN A 475 -29.99 -4.00 -12.44
C ASN A 475 -30.11 -2.63 -11.75
N MET A 476 -29.10 -2.20 -11.00
CA MET A 476 -29.16 -0.97 -10.21
C MET A 476 -29.52 0.27 -11.04
N ASP A 477 -28.94 0.41 -12.23
CA ASP A 477 -29.29 1.50 -13.16
C ASP A 477 -30.77 1.52 -13.55
N LYS A 478 -31.39 0.35 -13.74
CA LYS A 478 -32.82 0.25 -14.06
C LYS A 478 -33.65 0.68 -12.86
N MET A 479 -33.21 0.31 -11.65
CA MET A 479 -33.88 0.67 -10.40
C MET A 479 -33.77 2.17 -10.11
N ILE A 480 -32.60 2.77 -10.32
CA ILE A 480 -32.40 4.22 -10.23
C ILE A 480 -33.32 4.93 -11.23
N LYS A 481 -33.33 4.51 -12.50
CA LYS A 481 -34.23 5.09 -13.54
C LYS A 481 -35.71 4.90 -13.18
N PHE A 482 -36.08 3.78 -12.56
CA PHE A 482 -37.43 3.54 -12.08
C PHE A 482 -37.83 4.53 -10.98
N LEU A 483 -36.96 4.76 -10.00
CA LEU A 483 -37.17 5.75 -8.94
C LEU A 483 -37.25 7.17 -9.51
N GLN A 484 -36.34 7.54 -10.43
CA GLN A 484 -36.34 8.83 -11.10
C GLN A 484 -37.69 9.13 -11.78
N ARG A 485 -38.28 8.13 -12.47
CA ARG A 485 -39.61 8.24 -13.10
C ARG A 485 -40.77 8.31 -12.12
N ARG A 486 -40.56 7.87 -10.87
CA ARG A 486 -41.60 7.78 -9.83
C ARG A 486 -41.44 8.78 -8.69
N THR A 487 -40.43 9.65 -8.69
CA THR A 487 -40.20 10.67 -7.64
C THR A 487 -41.46 11.45 -7.25
N GLY A 488 -42.29 11.85 -8.22
CA GLY A 488 -43.58 12.52 -7.95
C GLY A 488 -44.63 11.65 -7.22
N LYS A 489 -44.53 10.33 -7.34
CA LYS A 489 -45.44 9.30 -6.80
C LYS A 489 -44.86 8.55 -5.58
N LEU A 490 -43.65 8.87 -5.13
CA LEU A 490 -43.10 8.32 -3.90
C LEU A 490 -43.91 8.81 -2.69
N ARG A 491 -43.99 7.98 -1.65
CA ARG A 491 -44.54 8.37 -0.34
C ARG A 491 -43.68 9.51 0.26
N SER A 492 -44.23 10.24 1.23
CA SER A 492 -43.53 11.39 1.88
C SER A 492 -42.10 11.06 2.29
N TYR A 493 -41.87 9.90 2.91
CA TYR A 493 -40.56 9.44 3.34
C TYR A 493 -39.56 9.24 2.17
N GLY A 494 -40.01 8.70 1.03
CA GLY A 494 -39.16 8.58 -0.16
C GLY A 494 -38.86 9.92 -0.83
N LYS A 495 -39.67 10.96 -0.59
CA LYS A 495 -39.40 12.32 -1.04
C LYS A 495 -38.41 13.03 -0.12
N GLU A 496 -38.47 12.75 1.18
CA GLU A 496 -37.50 13.23 2.18
C GLU A 496 -36.09 12.68 1.88
N ILE A 497 -35.98 11.37 1.61
CA ILE A 497 -34.69 10.73 1.26
C ILE A 497 -34.06 11.32 -0.02
N ILE A 498 -34.85 11.75 -1.00
CA ILE A 498 -34.35 12.19 -2.32
C ILE A 498 -34.31 13.72 -2.44
N SER A 499 -34.52 14.48 -1.37
CA SER A 499 -34.80 15.92 -1.44
C SER A 499 -33.66 16.78 -2.02
N GLY A 500 -33.62 16.92 -3.35
CA GLY A 500 -32.70 17.81 -4.08
C GLY A 500 -31.46 17.16 -4.66
N GLU A 501 -31.24 15.86 -4.42
CA GLU A 501 -30.00 15.16 -4.76
C GLU A 501 -30.14 14.21 -5.97
N LYS A 502 -28.99 13.88 -6.58
CA LYS A 502 -28.90 12.86 -7.62
C LYS A 502 -29.24 11.50 -7.02
N ILE A 503 -30.17 10.77 -7.65
CA ILE A 503 -30.52 9.41 -7.19
C ILE A 503 -29.36 8.45 -7.50
N GLU A 504 -28.81 7.86 -6.45
CA GLU A 504 -27.69 6.91 -6.43
C GLU A 504 -28.12 5.52 -5.88
N SER A 505 -27.22 4.53 -5.94
CA SER A 505 -27.45 3.17 -5.42
C SER A 505 -27.90 3.16 -3.96
N ALA A 506 -27.27 3.96 -3.10
CA ALA A 506 -27.62 4.09 -1.70
C ALA A 506 -29.10 4.48 -1.49
N HIS A 507 -29.67 5.32 -2.36
CA HIS A 507 -31.07 5.73 -2.28
C HIS A 507 -32.03 4.58 -2.58
N VAL A 508 -31.65 3.69 -3.50
CA VAL A 508 -32.44 2.49 -3.83
C VAL A 508 -32.58 1.59 -2.61
N PHE A 509 -31.46 1.28 -1.94
CA PHE A 509 -31.47 0.50 -0.71
C PHE A 509 -32.22 1.20 0.42
N LYS A 510 -31.95 2.50 0.64
CA LYS A 510 -32.64 3.29 1.67
C LYS A 510 -34.15 3.23 1.53
N ILE A 511 -34.66 3.36 0.30
CA ILE A 511 -36.11 3.31 0.02
C ILE A 511 -36.67 1.89 0.14
N PHE A 512 -35.97 0.88 -0.39
CA PHE A 512 -36.41 -0.51 -0.29
C PHE A 512 -36.54 -0.94 1.17
N PHE A 513 -35.48 -0.75 1.94
CA PHE A 513 -35.45 -1.13 3.34
C PHE A 513 -36.35 -0.23 4.20
N ALA A 514 -36.53 1.05 3.91
CA ALA A 514 -37.53 1.83 4.65
C ALA A 514 -38.96 1.29 4.49
N ASN A 515 -39.32 0.84 3.27
CA ASN A 515 -40.61 0.20 3.05
C ASN A 515 -40.71 -1.16 3.74
N LEU A 516 -39.61 -1.92 3.78
CA LEU A 516 -39.55 -3.19 4.50
C LEU A 516 -39.73 -2.99 6.01
N ALA A 517 -38.98 -2.07 6.64
CA ALA A 517 -39.15 -1.70 8.05
C ALA A 517 -40.59 -1.29 8.38
N ALA A 518 -41.20 -0.45 7.53
CA ALA A 518 -42.60 -0.05 7.69
C ALA A 518 -43.57 -1.25 7.58
N SER A 519 -43.29 -2.23 6.71
CA SER A 519 -44.10 -3.45 6.59
C SER A 519 -43.98 -4.36 7.82
N LEU A 520 -42.82 -4.30 8.50
CA LEU A 520 -42.48 -5.04 9.71
C LEU A 520 -42.90 -4.32 10.99
N ARG A 521 -43.39 -3.07 10.88
CA ARG A 521 -43.76 -2.20 12.01
C ARG A 521 -42.60 -1.90 12.96
N LEU A 522 -41.36 -1.96 12.46
CA LEU A 522 -40.18 -1.52 13.17
C LEU A 522 -40.23 0.01 13.30
N ASN A 523 -40.26 0.52 14.52
CA ASN A 523 -40.31 1.95 14.83
C ASN A 523 -39.01 2.38 15.51
N ARG A 524 -38.66 3.67 15.46
CA ARG A 524 -37.46 4.28 16.07
C ARG A 524 -37.28 4.10 17.59
N GLY A 525 -38.20 3.43 18.28
CA GLY A 525 -38.09 3.10 19.70
C GLY A 525 -38.05 1.59 19.97
N ASP A 526 -37.96 0.78 18.93
CA ASP A 526 -37.80 -0.68 19.02
C ASP A 526 -36.30 -1.01 18.92
N PRO A 527 -35.72 -1.81 19.84
CA PRO A 527 -34.31 -2.21 19.75
C PRO A 527 -33.93 -2.84 18.40
N LEU A 528 -34.87 -3.53 17.74
CA LEU A 528 -34.64 -4.08 16.41
C LEU A 528 -34.47 -3.01 15.32
N TYR A 529 -35.00 -1.80 15.49
CA TYR A 529 -34.88 -0.72 14.50
C TYR A 529 -33.45 -0.18 14.41
N ASP A 530 -32.74 -0.14 15.53
CA ASP A 530 -31.33 0.28 15.54
C ASP A 530 -30.47 -0.77 14.82
N ILE A 531 -30.66 -2.05 15.15
CA ILE A 531 -30.01 -3.19 14.45
C ILE A 531 -30.33 -3.20 12.96
N TYR A 532 -31.58 -2.91 12.61
CA TYR A 532 -31.99 -2.80 11.22
C TYR A 532 -31.25 -1.72 10.43
N THR A 533 -31.10 -0.55 11.04
CA THR A 533 -30.43 0.60 10.42
C THR A 533 -28.95 0.33 10.19
N ASP A 534 -28.33 -0.48 11.07
CA ASP A 534 -26.92 -0.84 11.05
C ASP A 534 -26.62 -1.73 9.86
N LEU A 535 -27.36 -2.84 9.80
CA LEU A 535 -27.30 -3.83 8.73
C LEU A 535 -27.60 -3.20 7.37
N GLN A 536 -28.50 -2.20 7.32
CA GLN A 536 -28.76 -1.43 6.12
C GLN A 536 -27.53 -0.61 5.67
N GLY A 537 -26.87 0.08 6.59
CA GLY A 537 -25.65 0.86 6.31
C GLY A 537 -24.54 -0.03 5.78
N HIS A 538 -24.28 -1.14 6.46
CA HIS A 538 -23.30 -2.15 6.09
C HIS A 538 -23.56 -2.76 4.71
N LEU A 539 -24.81 -3.09 4.42
CA LEU A 539 -25.20 -3.63 3.12
C LEU A 539 -25.01 -2.62 1.97
N ILE A 540 -25.31 -1.33 2.19
CA ILE A 540 -25.06 -0.27 1.21
C ILE A 540 -23.55 -0.13 0.94
N ALA A 541 -22.74 -0.13 1.99
CA ALA A 541 -21.30 0.02 1.87
C ALA A 541 -20.67 -1.21 1.20
N ALA A 542 -21.04 -2.44 1.61
CA ALA A 542 -20.61 -3.68 0.96
C ALA A 542 -20.99 -3.72 -0.52
N TYR A 543 -22.20 -3.28 -0.87
CA TYR A 543 -22.61 -3.15 -2.26
C TYR A 543 -21.77 -2.14 -3.04
N ASN A 544 -21.51 -0.96 -2.47
CA ASN A 544 -20.70 0.07 -3.14
C ASN A 544 -19.26 -0.41 -3.32
N ASN A 545 -18.66 -1.04 -2.30
CA ASN A 545 -17.34 -1.65 -2.37
C ASN A 545 -17.27 -2.74 -3.44
N TYR A 546 -18.32 -3.57 -3.54
CA TYR A 546 -18.42 -4.57 -4.59
C TYR A 546 -18.49 -3.93 -5.98
N VAL A 547 -19.32 -2.90 -6.16
CA VAL A 547 -19.42 -2.18 -7.45
C VAL A 547 -18.09 -1.55 -7.81
N GLU A 548 -17.39 -0.93 -6.85
CA GLU A 548 -16.04 -0.39 -7.03
C GLU A 548 -15.07 -1.52 -7.44
N ALA A 549 -14.99 -2.61 -6.68
CA ALA A 549 -14.10 -3.74 -6.94
C ALA A 549 -14.33 -4.45 -8.29
N VAL A 550 -15.58 -4.50 -8.79
CA VAL A 550 -15.87 -5.11 -10.11
C VAL A 550 -15.83 -4.11 -11.27
N SER A 551 -15.93 -2.81 -10.99
CA SER A 551 -15.85 -1.75 -12.02
C SER A 551 -14.41 -1.28 -12.21
N GLU A 552 -13.63 -1.23 -11.14
CA GLU A 552 -12.19 -1.10 -11.17
C GLU A 552 -11.62 -2.47 -11.54
N LYS A 553 -11.21 -2.64 -12.81
CA LYS A 553 -10.10 -3.55 -13.06
C LYS A 553 -8.98 -3.01 -12.19
N VAL A 554 -8.70 -3.65 -11.04
CA VAL A 554 -7.58 -3.25 -10.17
C VAL A 554 -6.36 -3.15 -11.07
N ASP A 555 -5.96 -1.91 -11.36
CA ASP A 555 -4.83 -1.67 -12.22
C ASP A 555 -3.62 -2.06 -11.38
N VAL A 556 -3.09 -3.25 -11.63
CA VAL A 556 -1.93 -3.78 -10.92
C VAL A 556 -0.73 -2.82 -11.06
N ALA A 557 -0.73 -1.93 -12.06
CA ALA A 557 0.26 -0.86 -12.19
C ALA A 557 0.08 0.29 -11.17
N GLY A 558 -1.13 0.49 -10.65
CA GLY A 558 -1.48 1.52 -9.66
C GLY A 558 -1.36 1.06 -8.21
N VAL A 559 -1.27 -0.25 -7.94
CA VAL A 559 -0.98 -0.75 -6.59
C VAL A 559 0.48 -0.41 -6.24
N PRO A 560 0.74 0.26 -5.10
CA PRO A 560 2.08 0.54 -4.62
C PRO A 560 2.86 -0.76 -4.56
N ARG A 561 4.06 -0.76 -5.16
CA ARG A 561 4.94 -1.93 -5.15
C ARG A 561 5.35 -2.35 -3.73
N VAL A 562 5.24 -1.40 -2.80
CA VAL A 562 5.70 -1.51 -1.43
C VAL A 562 4.67 -0.85 -0.53
N VAL A 563 4.30 -1.55 0.54
CA VAL A 563 3.57 -0.98 1.66
C VAL A 563 4.47 -1.06 2.88
N TYR A 564 4.30 -0.12 3.81
CA TYR A 564 5.01 -0.09 5.07
C TYR A 564 4.04 -0.33 6.22
N VAL A 565 4.45 -1.18 7.15
CA VAL A 565 3.83 -1.36 8.46
C VAL A 565 4.57 -0.46 9.45
N ASP A 566 3.86 0.47 10.09
CA ASP A 566 4.44 1.43 11.03
C ASP A 566 3.65 1.45 12.34
N PHE A 567 4.33 1.55 13.48
CA PHE A 567 3.68 1.66 14.79
C PHE A 567 3.31 3.12 15.08
N ILE A 568 2.09 3.33 15.58
CA ILE A 568 1.58 4.67 15.92
C ILE A 568 1.74 4.91 17.42
N SER A 569 2.64 5.81 17.80
CA SER A 569 2.75 6.22 19.21
C SER A 569 1.49 6.94 19.67
N LYS A 570 1.17 6.83 20.97
CA LYS A 570 0.00 7.51 21.56
C LYS A 570 0.04 9.03 21.38
N SER A 571 1.23 9.62 21.43
CA SER A 571 1.44 11.04 21.14
C SER A 571 0.98 11.46 19.74
N ASN A 572 1.06 10.53 18.78
CA ASN A 572 0.70 10.74 17.39
C ASN A 572 -0.71 10.21 17.10
N LEU A 573 -1.33 9.50 18.04
CA LEU A 573 -2.69 8.98 17.93
C LEU A 573 -3.72 10.10 17.78
N ILE A 574 -3.43 11.25 18.40
CA ILE A 574 -4.22 12.47 18.23
C ILE A 574 -4.18 12.96 16.76
N GLU A 575 -3.03 12.87 16.08
CA GLU A 575 -2.92 13.20 14.66
C GLU A 575 -3.62 12.15 13.79
N PHE A 576 -3.47 10.88 14.16
CA PHE A 576 -4.08 9.73 13.49
C PHE A 576 -5.62 9.72 13.56
N PHE A 577 -6.21 9.99 14.72
CA PHE A 577 -7.67 10.02 14.86
C PHE A 577 -8.32 11.26 14.26
N ARG A 578 -7.58 12.36 14.10
CA ARG A 578 -8.01 13.51 13.28
C ARG A 578 -8.16 13.16 11.79
N PHE A 579 -7.53 12.07 11.34
CA PHE A 579 -7.68 11.48 10.01
C PHE A 579 -8.74 10.37 9.96
N ALA A 580 -8.83 9.53 10.99
CA ALA A 580 -9.80 8.44 11.07
C ALA A 580 -11.25 8.89 11.35
N ASP A 581 -11.48 10.20 11.54
CA ASP A 581 -12.81 10.80 11.77
C ASP A 581 -13.85 10.37 10.71
N GLY A 582 -13.43 10.03 9.48
CA GLY A 582 -14.30 9.41 8.46
C GLY A 582 -14.04 7.94 8.13
N ALA A 583 -13.00 7.33 8.69
CA ALA A 583 -12.60 5.95 8.43
C ALA A 583 -13.08 4.98 9.54
N HIS A 584 -13.22 5.48 10.78
CA HIS A 584 -14.18 4.95 11.75
C HIS A 584 -15.61 5.35 11.37
N CYS A 585 -15.99 5.09 10.12
CA CYS A 585 -17.39 5.11 9.72
C CYS A 585 -18.18 4.13 10.60
N CYS A 586 -17.58 3.09 11.17
CA CYS A 586 -18.22 2.23 12.14
C CYS A 586 -18.68 3.02 13.38
N LEU A 587 -17.90 3.95 13.95
CA LEU A 587 -18.39 4.74 15.09
C LEU A 587 -19.49 5.74 14.71
N SER A 588 -19.42 6.38 13.53
CA SER A 588 -20.45 7.37 13.14
C SER A 588 -21.68 6.77 12.43
N SER A 589 -21.56 5.55 11.88
CA SER A 589 -22.63 4.84 11.18
C SER A 589 -23.17 3.61 11.92
N ASP A 590 -22.52 3.16 13.00
CA ASP A 590 -23.08 2.21 13.96
C ASP A 590 -24.28 2.88 14.67
N PRO A 591 -25.50 2.34 14.54
CA PRO A 591 -26.67 2.81 15.26
C PRO A 591 -26.64 2.59 16.77
N LYS A 592 -25.88 1.68 17.39
CA LYS A 592 -25.59 1.75 18.85
C LYS A 592 -25.07 3.11 19.17
N VAL A 593 -24.16 3.56 18.34
CA VAL A 593 -23.44 4.78 18.57
C VAL A 593 -24.35 5.98 18.30
N SER A 594 -25.05 6.00 17.17
CA SER A 594 -25.97 7.11 16.89
C SER A 594 -27.24 7.09 17.75
N SER A 595 -27.72 5.93 18.23
CA SER A 595 -28.95 5.78 19.02
C SER A 595 -28.75 5.81 20.54
N HIS A 596 -27.65 5.25 21.07
CA HIS A 596 -27.29 5.35 22.50
C HIS A 596 -26.36 6.51 22.79
N TYR A 597 -25.45 6.86 21.87
CA TYR A 597 -24.42 7.88 22.08
C TYR A 597 -24.63 9.19 21.28
N GLY A 598 -25.60 9.26 20.37
CA GLY A 598 -25.88 10.46 19.58
C GLY A 598 -24.67 10.99 18.79
N ALA A 599 -24.70 12.27 18.40
CA ALA A 599 -23.55 12.99 17.82
C ALA A 599 -22.37 13.18 18.79
N GLY A 600 -22.32 12.41 19.89
CA GLY A 600 -21.45 12.59 21.05
C GLY A 600 -20.53 11.39 21.34
N ILE A 601 -20.34 10.47 20.39
CA ILE A 601 -19.40 9.34 20.60
C ILE A 601 -17.96 9.79 20.59
N TYR A 602 -17.61 10.73 19.72
CA TYR A 602 -16.25 11.22 19.64
C TYR A 602 -15.85 11.85 20.96
N GLU A 603 -16.76 12.60 21.57
CA GLU A 603 -16.60 13.23 22.87
C GLU A 603 -16.58 12.23 24.04
N ARG A 604 -16.99 10.97 23.84
CA ARG A 604 -17.06 9.95 24.91
C ARG A 604 -16.01 8.84 24.79
N GLN A 605 -15.81 8.29 23.59
CA GLN A 605 -14.98 7.11 23.36
C GLN A 605 -13.58 7.47 22.89
N MET A 606 -13.40 8.51 22.07
CA MET A 606 -12.06 8.93 21.65
C MET A 606 -11.18 9.36 22.83
N PRO A 607 -11.67 10.09 23.85
CA PRO A 607 -10.91 10.34 25.06
C PRO A 607 -10.35 9.06 25.68
N ARG A 608 -11.17 8.01 25.75
CA ARG A 608 -10.83 6.75 26.42
C ARG A 608 -9.82 5.93 25.60
N TYR A 609 -9.92 5.96 24.28
CA TYR A 609 -8.88 5.41 23.38
C TYR A 609 -7.55 6.16 23.45
N LEU A 610 -7.61 7.49 23.56
CA LEU A 610 -6.44 8.36 23.68
C LEU A 610 -5.73 8.18 25.02
N THR A 611 -6.48 7.94 26.09
CA THR A 611 -5.93 7.71 27.42
C THR A 611 -5.47 6.28 27.62
N ASN A 612 -6.28 5.26 27.31
CA ASN A 612 -5.93 3.88 27.65
C ASN A 612 -4.56 3.43 27.11
N ALA A 613 -3.63 3.10 28.00
CA ALA A 613 -2.25 2.75 27.65
C ALA A 613 -2.15 1.39 26.92
N THR A 614 -3.14 0.52 27.10
CA THR A 614 -3.09 -0.88 26.64
C THR A 614 -3.60 -1.09 25.22
N SER A 615 -4.29 -0.12 24.62
CA SER A 615 -4.66 -0.14 23.19
C SER A 615 -3.56 0.51 22.34
N PHE A 616 -3.25 -0.01 21.16
CA PHE A 616 -2.25 0.54 20.25
C PHE A 616 -2.55 0.19 18.79
N TRP A 617 -1.88 0.85 17.83
CA TRP A 617 -2.18 0.71 16.41
C TRP A 617 -0.92 0.54 15.57
N PHE A 618 -1.06 -0.24 14.51
CA PHE A 618 -0.19 -0.20 13.34
C PHE A 618 -0.93 0.48 12.18
N GLN A 619 -0.24 1.34 11.44
CA GLN A 619 -0.75 1.89 10.18
C GLN A 619 -0.07 1.22 8.99
N PHE A 620 -0.78 1.18 7.87
CA PHE A 620 -0.28 0.70 6.59
C PHE A 620 -0.18 1.86 5.60
N THR A 621 1.01 2.13 5.07
CA THR A 621 1.26 3.30 4.23
C THR A 621 2.03 2.94 2.95
N THR A 622 1.74 3.64 1.84
CA THR A 622 2.37 3.41 0.51
C THR A 622 3.80 3.94 0.36
N ASP A 623 4.22 4.77 1.30
CA ASP A 623 5.59 5.21 1.54
C ASP A 623 5.80 5.12 3.06
N LYS A 624 6.95 5.54 3.59
CA LYS A 624 7.18 5.63 5.04
C LYS A 624 6.21 6.66 5.68
N ARG A 625 6.62 7.34 6.75
CA ARG A 625 5.81 8.33 7.50
C ARG A 625 5.23 9.51 6.70
N ALA A 626 5.42 9.57 5.37
CA ALA A 626 4.85 10.56 4.46
C ALA A 626 3.96 9.96 3.35
N GLY A 627 3.76 8.64 3.34
CA GLY A 627 2.98 7.94 2.31
C GLY A 627 1.48 8.04 2.53
N LYS A 628 0.71 7.77 1.47
CA LYS A 628 -0.75 7.59 1.61
C LYS A 628 -1.00 6.43 2.55
N GLN A 629 -1.73 6.66 3.63
CA GLN A 629 -2.25 5.58 4.47
C GLN A 629 -3.32 4.82 3.68
N ILE A 630 -3.20 3.50 3.68
CA ILE A 630 -4.12 2.59 2.98
C ILE A 630 -4.89 1.71 3.95
N GLY A 631 -4.53 1.73 5.24
CA GLY A 631 -5.19 0.94 6.26
C GLY A 631 -4.54 1.07 7.63
N TRP A 632 -5.05 0.31 8.59
CA TRP A 632 -4.50 0.17 9.94
C TRP A 632 -4.95 -1.12 10.59
N PHE A 633 -4.30 -1.45 11.70
CA PHE A 633 -4.58 -2.60 12.53
C PHE A 633 -4.57 -2.16 13.99
N GLU A 634 -5.71 -2.36 14.64
CA GLU A 634 -5.93 -2.00 16.03
C GLU A 634 -5.66 -3.18 16.95
N CYS A 635 -5.03 -2.93 18.10
CA CYS A 635 -4.63 -3.96 19.03
C CYS A 635 -4.89 -3.54 20.48
N TRP A 636 -5.11 -4.53 21.34
CA TRP A 636 -5.12 -4.37 22.79
C TRP A 636 -4.42 -5.56 23.47
N PHE A 637 -3.90 -5.33 24.68
CA PHE A 637 -3.28 -6.39 25.48
C PHE A 637 -4.29 -7.12 26.37
N GLY A 638 -4.12 -8.42 26.51
CA GLY A 638 -4.91 -9.23 27.45
C GLY A 638 -4.09 -10.34 28.10
N LEU A 639 -4.73 -10.99 29.07
CA LEU A 639 -4.22 -12.17 29.77
C LEU A 639 -5.08 -13.39 29.40
N ASP A 640 -4.45 -14.52 29.08
CA ASP A 640 -5.16 -15.80 28.96
C ASP A 640 -5.42 -16.47 30.32
N GLU A 641 -6.00 -17.66 30.31
CA GLU A 641 -6.35 -18.43 31.51
C GLU A 641 -5.16 -18.82 32.39
N GLU A 642 -3.94 -18.83 31.82
CA GLU A 642 -2.69 -19.08 32.53
C GLU A 642 -2.01 -17.76 32.98
N GLY A 643 -2.65 -16.64 32.65
CA GLY A 643 -2.18 -15.28 32.88
C GLY A 643 -0.94 -14.94 32.04
N ARG A 644 -0.83 -15.50 30.83
CA ARG A 644 0.19 -15.14 29.83
C ARG A 644 -0.35 -14.02 28.95
N ILE A 645 0.56 -13.18 28.44
CA ILE A 645 0.17 -12.07 27.57
C ILE A 645 -0.24 -12.59 26.19
N PHE A 646 -1.40 -12.13 25.73
CA PHE A 646 -1.82 -12.22 24.34
C PHE A 646 -2.21 -10.82 23.82
N VAL A 647 -2.27 -10.68 22.49
CA VAL A 647 -2.80 -9.48 21.85
C VAL A 647 -4.12 -9.79 21.18
N GLY A 648 -5.15 -9.04 21.54
CA GLY A 648 -6.44 -9.06 20.87
C GLY A 648 -6.50 -7.98 19.80
N THR A 649 -7.29 -8.24 18.77
CA THR A 649 -7.68 -7.27 17.75
C THR A 649 -9.13 -7.52 17.41
N GLU A 650 -9.83 -6.44 17.05
CA GLU A 650 -11.17 -6.58 16.49
C GLU A 650 -11.08 -6.80 14.98
N LEU A 651 -10.38 -5.88 14.29
CA LEU A 651 -10.49 -5.74 12.85
C LEU A 651 -9.19 -5.19 12.23
N ILE A 652 -8.94 -5.61 11.00
CA ILE A 652 -7.97 -5.00 10.10
C ILE A 652 -8.76 -4.17 9.10
N TYR A 653 -8.38 -2.91 8.96
CA TYR A 653 -9.02 -2.00 8.04
C TYR A 653 -8.08 -1.72 6.88
N LEU A 654 -8.51 -2.07 5.67
CA LEU A 654 -7.88 -1.63 4.42
C LEU A 654 -8.86 -0.77 3.63
N SER A 655 -8.34 0.18 2.86
CA SER A 655 -9.13 0.91 1.87
C SER A 655 -9.66 -0.07 0.81
N PRO A 656 -10.88 0.11 0.26
CA PRO A 656 -11.50 -0.83 -0.68
C PRO A 656 -10.60 -1.30 -1.84
N GLY A 657 -9.86 -0.38 -2.46
CA GLY A 657 -8.90 -0.72 -3.54
C GLY A 657 -7.69 -1.58 -3.11
N TYR A 658 -7.58 -1.92 -1.82
CA TYR A 658 -6.53 -2.75 -1.22
C TYR A 658 -7.10 -3.99 -0.52
N HIS A 659 -8.38 -4.31 -0.71
CA HIS A 659 -9.05 -5.50 -0.18
C HIS A 659 -8.54 -6.76 -0.90
N ASP A 660 -7.41 -7.30 -0.44
CA ASP A 660 -6.80 -8.51 -0.99
C ASP A 660 -6.30 -9.40 0.16
N ASN A 661 -6.73 -10.67 0.17
CA ASN A 661 -6.39 -11.63 1.23
C ASN A 661 -4.87 -11.85 1.37
N ASN A 662 -4.14 -11.86 0.25
CA ASN A 662 -2.69 -12.08 0.28
C ASN A 662 -1.99 -10.84 0.81
N LEU A 663 -2.41 -9.64 0.39
CA LEU A 663 -1.90 -8.39 0.93
C LEU A 663 -2.18 -8.30 2.44
N GLN A 664 -3.40 -8.62 2.87
CA GLN A 664 -3.77 -8.66 4.27
C GLN A 664 -2.86 -9.62 5.05
N SER A 665 -2.73 -10.86 4.57
CA SER A 665 -1.89 -11.88 5.21
C SER A 665 -0.42 -11.44 5.27
N ALA A 666 0.07 -10.74 4.24
CA ALA A 666 1.43 -10.20 4.21
C ALA A 666 1.63 -9.08 5.24
N LEU A 667 0.69 -8.15 5.33
CA LEU A 667 0.73 -7.05 6.28
C LEU A 667 0.65 -7.58 7.71
N LEU A 668 -0.25 -8.53 7.97
CA LEU A 668 -0.38 -9.16 9.26
C LEU A 668 0.83 -10.01 9.62
N SER A 669 1.40 -10.78 8.70
CA SER A 669 2.58 -11.58 8.98
C SER A 669 3.73 -10.73 9.52
N GLU A 670 3.90 -9.50 9.02
CA GLU A 670 4.89 -8.56 9.57
C GLU A 670 4.51 -8.07 10.98
N VAL A 671 3.24 -7.73 11.20
CA VAL A 671 2.75 -7.35 12.53
C VAL A 671 2.90 -8.49 13.54
N GLU A 672 2.54 -9.71 13.15
CA GLU A 672 2.70 -10.94 13.92
C GLU A 672 4.16 -11.18 14.30
N GLU A 673 5.09 -11.02 13.35
CA GLU A 673 6.52 -11.17 13.63
C GLU A 673 7.01 -10.14 14.66
N ILE A 674 6.55 -8.89 14.57
CA ILE A 674 6.87 -7.85 15.54
C ILE A 674 6.30 -8.22 16.92
N LEU A 675 5.01 -8.57 16.99
CA LEU A 675 4.33 -8.88 18.24
C LEU A 675 4.89 -10.15 18.90
N PHE A 676 5.06 -11.24 18.17
CA PHE A 676 5.62 -12.48 18.71
C PHE A 676 7.08 -12.31 19.18
N SER A 677 7.85 -11.35 18.64
CA SER A 677 9.18 -11.01 19.16
C SER A 677 9.18 -10.46 20.59
N THR A 678 8.01 -10.06 21.11
CA THR A 678 7.83 -9.58 22.49
C THR A 678 7.45 -10.69 23.46
N GLY A 679 7.39 -11.95 23.01
CA GLY A 679 6.98 -13.08 23.87
C GLY A 679 5.47 -13.25 23.99
N ILE A 680 4.66 -12.47 23.26
CA ILE A 680 3.22 -12.72 23.11
C ILE A 680 2.98 -14.19 22.69
N THR A 681 2.05 -14.87 23.35
CA THR A 681 1.78 -16.30 23.11
C THR A 681 0.85 -16.54 21.94
N LYS A 682 -0.11 -15.63 21.74
CA LYS A 682 -1.09 -15.70 20.67
C LYS A 682 -1.63 -14.34 20.30
N ILE A 683 -2.12 -14.22 19.08
CA ILE A 683 -2.86 -13.07 18.56
C ILE A 683 -4.27 -13.55 18.28
N GLY A 684 -5.28 -12.89 18.85
CA GLY A 684 -6.68 -13.24 18.65
C GLY A 684 -7.43 -12.15 17.92
N GLN A 685 -8.10 -12.49 16.83
CA GLN A 685 -9.05 -11.62 16.13
C GLN A 685 -10.47 -12.04 16.49
N ALA A 686 -11.33 -11.10 16.89
CA ALA A 686 -12.73 -11.42 17.18
C ALA A 686 -13.43 -12.04 15.96
N ALA A 687 -14.22 -13.10 16.19
CA ALA A 687 -15.12 -13.62 15.18
C ALA A 687 -16.21 -12.56 14.92
N PHE A 688 -16.36 -12.18 13.66
CA PHE A 688 -17.21 -11.08 13.18
C PHE A 688 -18.59 -11.06 13.87
N GLY A 689 -18.81 -10.12 14.81
CA GLY A 689 -20.13 -9.80 15.38
C GLY A 689 -20.77 -8.55 14.78
N HIS A 690 -19.96 -7.70 14.11
CA HIS A 690 -20.35 -6.40 13.58
C HIS A 690 -19.86 -6.21 12.14
N HIS A 691 -20.77 -5.79 11.25
CA HIS A 691 -20.61 -5.88 9.79
C HIS A 691 -19.86 -4.68 9.16
N ALA A 692 -18.75 -4.23 9.73
CA ALA A 692 -17.97 -3.12 9.18
C ALA A 692 -17.55 -3.39 7.71
N ALA A 693 -18.09 -2.62 6.77
CA ALA A 693 -17.94 -2.88 5.33
C ALA A 693 -16.49 -2.81 4.79
N ASN A 694 -15.56 -2.30 5.59
CA ASN A 694 -14.13 -2.19 5.26
C ASN A 694 -13.22 -3.04 6.16
N ALA A 695 -13.79 -3.79 7.09
CA ALA A 695 -13.03 -4.70 7.91
C ALA A 695 -12.84 -6.04 7.21
N LEU A 696 -11.64 -6.59 7.33
CA LEU A 696 -11.28 -7.84 6.70
C LEU A 696 -11.51 -9.01 7.66
N SER A 697 -12.02 -10.11 7.12
CA SER A 697 -12.10 -11.39 7.85
C SER A 697 -10.71 -11.81 8.32
N PRO A 698 -10.59 -12.58 9.44
CA PRO A 698 -9.32 -13.14 9.85
C PRO A 698 -8.65 -13.91 8.71
N PRO A 699 -7.30 -13.89 8.60
CA PRO A 699 -6.60 -14.73 7.64
C PRO A 699 -6.94 -16.21 7.83
N ASP A 700 -6.84 -16.98 6.75
CA ASP A 700 -7.22 -18.39 6.73
C ASP A 700 -6.42 -19.26 7.73
N ASP A 701 -5.24 -18.81 8.15
CA ASP A 701 -4.37 -19.52 9.09
C ASP A 701 -4.62 -19.17 10.57
N TYR A 702 -5.67 -18.40 10.85
CA TYR A 702 -6.21 -18.19 12.20
C TYR A 702 -7.32 -19.20 12.49
N VAL A 703 -7.23 -19.89 13.64
CA VAL A 703 -8.15 -20.97 14.01
C VAL A 703 -9.16 -20.48 15.04
N GLU A 704 -10.45 -20.74 14.83
CA GLU A 704 -11.49 -20.41 15.81
C GLU A 704 -11.29 -21.21 17.11
N GLU A 705 -11.13 -20.49 18.22
CA GLU A 705 -10.85 -21.04 19.54
C GLU A 705 -11.63 -20.28 20.61
N SER A 706 -12.36 -21.01 21.46
CA SER A 706 -12.93 -20.44 22.69
C SER A 706 -11.84 -20.36 23.76
N SER A 707 -11.55 -19.14 24.21
CA SER A 707 -10.53 -18.84 25.20
C SER A 707 -11.11 -18.05 26.36
N ARG A 708 -10.68 -18.38 27.59
CA ARG A 708 -10.92 -17.53 28.75
C ARG A 708 -9.83 -16.47 28.84
N ILE A 709 -10.21 -15.22 28.64
CA ILE A 709 -9.30 -14.09 28.56
C ILE A 709 -9.75 -12.95 29.47
N ALA A 710 -8.80 -12.17 29.98
CA ALA A 710 -9.05 -10.88 30.63
C ALA A 710 -8.37 -9.79 29.80
N LYS A 711 -9.14 -8.92 29.16
CA LYS A 711 -8.61 -7.73 28.49
C LYS A 711 -8.02 -6.79 29.54
N LEU A 712 -6.84 -6.23 29.30
CA LEU A 712 -6.26 -5.23 30.19
C LEU A 712 -6.75 -3.84 29.77
N GLN A 713 -7.11 -3.01 30.73
CA GLN A 713 -7.44 -1.60 30.53
C GLN A 713 -6.82 -0.78 31.67
N SER A 714 -6.19 0.35 31.35
CA SER A 714 -5.60 1.23 32.38
C SER A 714 -6.62 2.14 33.04
N LEU A 715 -7.78 2.36 32.44
CA LEU A 715 -8.87 3.15 33.01
C LEU A 715 -9.68 2.32 34.02
N ASP A 716 -9.90 2.87 35.22
CA ASP A 716 -10.67 2.25 36.31
C ASP A 716 -12.09 2.82 36.47
N ASP A 717 -12.54 3.62 35.49
CA ASP A 717 -13.84 4.30 35.44
C ASP A 717 -15.06 3.35 35.40
N GLY A 718 -14.83 2.04 35.32
CA GLY A 718 -15.86 1.01 35.33
C GLY A 718 -16.64 0.90 34.02
N GLU A 719 -16.27 1.68 33.01
CA GLU A 719 -16.80 1.61 31.67
C GLU A 719 -15.80 0.85 30.79
N ASP A 720 -16.24 0.15 29.76
CA ASP A 720 -15.34 -0.45 28.77
C ASP A 720 -15.09 0.54 27.64
N ILE A 721 -13.86 0.71 27.18
CA ILE A 721 -13.60 1.44 25.92
C ILE A 721 -14.45 0.77 24.86
N TYR A 722 -15.30 1.57 24.16
CA TYR A 722 -16.20 1.04 23.15
C TYR A 722 -15.40 0.19 22.16
N GLU A 723 -15.77 -1.07 22.04
CA GLU A 723 -15.15 -2.10 21.22
C GLU A 723 -16.30 -3.03 20.79
N ASP A 724 -16.25 -3.53 19.55
CA ASP A 724 -17.29 -4.37 18.96
C ASP A 724 -17.36 -5.77 19.60
N ALA A 725 -16.32 -6.20 20.30
CA ALA A 725 -16.31 -7.41 21.11
C ALA A 725 -16.79 -7.13 22.54
N ASP A 726 -17.82 -7.86 23.01
CA ASP A 726 -18.35 -7.81 24.39
C ASP A 726 -17.37 -8.48 25.39
N ILE A 727 -16.16 -7.92 25.48
CA ILE A 727 -15.08 -8.37 26.36
C ILE A 727 -14.96 -7.38 27.51
N GLU A 728 -15.48 -7.79 28.67
CA GLU A 728 -15.38 -7.00 29.90
C GLU A 728 -13.91 -6.75 30.26
N SER A 729 -13.55 -5.49 30.48
CA SER A 729 -12.17 -5.11 30.80
C SER A 729 -11.81 -5.52 32.23
N ASN A 730 -10.55 -5.90 32.39
CA ASN A 730 -9.94 -6.33 33.65
C ASN A 730 -10.67 -7.51 34.34
N ARG A 731 -11.54 -8.23 33.63
CA ARG A 731 -12.24 -9.42 34.14
C ARG A 731 -12.13 -10.59 33.17
N PRO A 732 -11.89 -11.82 33.67
CA PRO A 732 -11.85 -12.99 32.81
C PRO A 732 -13.23 -13.35 32.25
N VAL A 733 -13.38 -13.31 30.94
CA VAL A 733 -14.56 -13.74 30.18
C VAL A 733 -14.17 -14.85 29.20
N THR A 734 -15.10 -15.75 28.89
CA THR A 734 -14.89 -16.75 27.82
C THR A 734 -15.43 -16.18 26.53
N VAL A 735 -14.57 -16.02 25.54
CA VAL A 735 -14.96 -15.56 24.19
C VAL A 735 -14.37 -16.47 23.14
N THR A 736 -15.02 -16.52 21.99
CA THR A 736 -14.53 -17.23 20.81
C THR A 736 -13.85 -16.23 19.89
N LEU A 737 -12.56 -16.49 19.59
CA LEU A 737 -11.72 -15.67 18.73
C LEU A 737 -11.13 -16.56 17.63
N HIS A 738 -10.80 -15.98 16.49
CA HIS A 738 -9.87 -16.57 15.53
C HIS A 738 -8.46 -16.31 16.04
N VAL A 739 -7.71 -17.36 16.33
CA VAL A 739 -6.44 -17.29 17.04
C VAL A 739 -5.30 -17.76 16.17
N LYS A 740 -4.22 -16.96 16.16
CA LYS A 740 -2.90 -17.35 15.69
C LYS A 740 -1.99 -17.59 16.88
N HIS A 741 -1.54 -18.83 17.05
CA HIS A 741 -0.55 -19.18 18.07
C HIS A 741 0.84 -18.77 17.62
N ASN A 742 1.65 -18.28 18.57
CA ASN A 742 3.06 -18.05 18.32
C ASN A 742 3.71 -19.38 17.92
N PRO A 743 4.34 -19.49 16.72
CA PRO A 743 4.88 -20.75 16.22
C PRO A 743 6.05 -21.29 17.06
N GLY A 744 6.48 -20.58 18.11
CA GLY A 744 7.52 -21.04 19.03
C GLY A 744 8.89 -21.14 18.37
N LYS A 745 9.08 -20.53 17.19
CA LYS A 745 10.42 -20.26 16.64
C LYS A 745 11.17 -19.58 17.77
N GLY A 746 12.17 -20.29 18.30
CA GLY A 746 12.64 -20.15 19.67
C GLY A 746 12.67 -18.70 20.11
N VAL A 747 12.15 -18.43 21.32
CA VAL A 747 12.30 -17.15 22.04
C VAL A 747 13.57 -16.54 21.51
N ILE A 748 13.46 -15.47 20.72
CA ILE A 748 14.63 -14.76 20.22
C ILE A 748 15.34 -14.41 21.51
N GLY A 749 16.36 -15.20 21.84
CA GLY A 749 17.34 -14.79 22.78
C GLY A 749 17.74 -13.45 22.22
N LEU A 750 17.60 -12.40 23.00
CA LEU A 750 18.34 -11.17 22.75
C LEU A 750 19.84 -11.49 22.98
N SER A 751 20.33 -12.59 22.42
CA SER A 751 21.69 -12.78 21.99
C SER A 751 22.00 -11.64 21.04
N ASP A 752 23.22 -11.14 21.18
CA ASP A 752 23.85 -10.17 20.31
C ASP A 752 23.40 -10.33 18.85
N PRO A 753 23.22 -9.21 18.13
CA PRO A 753 22.50 -9.12 16.86
C PRO A 753 22.72 -10.36 16.00
N GLU A 754 21.69 -11.20 15.89
CA GLU A 754 21.73 -12.38 15.04
C GLU A 754 22.18 -11.96 13.65
N GLU A 755 23.31 -12.53 13.23
CA GLU A 755 23.80 -12.44 11.87
C GLU A 755 22.68 -12.90 10.94
N LYS A 756 22.35 -12.08 9.95
CA LYS A 756 21.42 -12.50 8.90
C LYS A 756 22.02 -13.71 8.19
N HIS A 757 21.44 -14.88 8.41
CA HIS A 757 21.78 -16.11 7.70
C HIS A 757 21.10 -16.10 6.33
N GLU A 758 21.63 -15.33 5.38
CA GLU A 758 21.21 -15.40 3.97
C GLU A 758 21.74 -16.69 3.33
N ILE A 759 20.89 -17.46 2.64
CA ILE A 759 21.29 -18.70 1.95
C ILE A 759 21.42 -18.43 0.45
N LEU A 760 22.60 -18.67 -0.10
CA LEU A 760 22.95 -18.53 -1.51
C LEU A 760 22.71 -19.84 -2.27
N LEU A 761 22.40 -19.72 -3.57
CA LEU A 761 22.31 -20.84 -4.50
C LEU A 761 23.52 -20.82 -5.42
N GLU A 762 24.23 -21.94 -5.50
CA GLU A 762 25.38 -22.08 -6.39
C GLU A 762 25.20 -23.31 -7.27
N PHE A 763 25.16 -23.10 -8.59
CA PHE A 763 25.07 -24.19 -9.55
C PHE A 763 26.43 -24.88 -9.69
N LEU A 764 26.40 -26.20 -9.75
CA LEU A 764 27.57 -27.04 -9.96
C LEU A 764 27.73 -27.38 -11.44
N SER A 765 28.97 -27.46 -11.87
CA SER A 765 29.41 -28.12 -13.10
C SER A 765 30.00 -29.50 -12.76
N PRO A 766 30.07 -30.44 -13.72
CA PRO A 766 30.68 -31.75 -13.49
C PRO A 766 32.11 -31.68 -12.92
N GLU A 767 32.85 -30.63 -13.26
CA GLU A 767 34.21 -30.39 -12.78
C GLU A 767 34.28 -29.94 -11.31
N ASP A 768 33.17 -29.45 -10.74
CA ASP A 768 33.09 -29.04 -9.33
C ASP A 768 32.88 -30.23 -8.38
N ILE A 769 32.71 -31.44 -8.91
CA ILE A 769 32.40 -32.64 -8.14
C ILE A 769 33.70 -33.32 -7.74
N ASP A 770 34.12 -33.04 -6.50
CA ASP A 770 35.25 -33.70 -5.86
C ASP A 770 34.79 -34.53 -4.65
N ASP A 771 35.74 -35.31 -4.09
CA ASP A 771 35.47 -36.18 -2.95
C ASP A 771 34.99 -35.40 -1.72
N GLY A 772 35.45 -34.15 -1.54
CA GLY A 772 35.08 -33.31 -0.40
C GLY A 772 33.65 -32.78 -0.50
N LEU A 773 33.20 -32.42 -1.70
CA LEU A 773 31.81 -32.06 -1.95
C LEU A 773 30.89 -33.26 -1.68
N ILE A 774 31.21 -34.42 -2.25
CA ILE A 774 30.42 -35.64 -2.08
C ILE A 774 30.32 -36.04 -0.60
N GLU A 775 31.43 -36.03 0.14
CA GLU A 775 31.44 -36.28 1.58
C GLU A 775 30.52 -35.30 2.33
N ARG A 776 30.52 -34.02 1.93
CA ARG A 776 29.67 -33.01 2.56
C ARG A 776 28.18 -33.22 2.25
N LEU A 777 27.83 -33.57 1.01
CA LEU A 777 26.42 -33.79 0.62
C LEU A 777 25.85 -35.05 1.29
N ARG A 778 26.63 -36.13 1.36
CA ARG A 778 26.27 -37.34 2.12
C ARG A 778 26.06 -37.06 3.60
N SER A 779 26.94 -36.26 4.21
CA SER A 779 26.74 -35.79 5.60
C SER A 779 25.43 -35.02 5.77
N ILE A 780 24.97 -34.28 4.76
CA ILE A 780 23.68 -33.58 4.84
C ILE A 780 22.53 -34.60 4.75
N GLU A 781 22.58 -35.56 3.82
CA GLU A 781 21.58 -36.64 3.74
C GLU A 781 21.49 -37.47 5.02
N GLU A 782 22.63 -37.83 5.60
CA GLU A 782 22.69 -38.56 6.88
C GLU A 782 22.01 -37.78 8.02
N GLU A 783 22.01 -36.44 7.94
CA GLU A 783 21.36 -35.56 8.92
C GLU A 783 19.85 -35.36 8.65
N VAL A 784 19.38 -35.45 7.40
CA VAL A 784 18.00 -35.08 7.02
C VAL A 784 17.11 -36.24 6.57
N SER A 785 17.72 -37.36 6.14
CA SER A 785 17.05 -38.51 5.54
C SER A 785 17.33 -39.78 6.35
N SER A 786 16.34 -40.68 6.39
CA SER A 786 16.53 -42.02 6.94
C SER A 786 17.49 -42.85 6.08
N GLU A 787 18.15 -43.86 6.67
CA GLU A 787 19.19 -44.67 6.01
C GLU A 787 18.73 -45.31 4.69
N ASP A 788 17.43 -45.64 4.58
CA ASP A 788 16.79 -46.19 3.39
C ASP A 788 16.49 -45.16 2.28
N LYS A 789 16.56 -43.85 2.61
CA LYS A 789 16.34 -42.72 1.70
C LYS A 789 17.63 -41.97 1.36
N GLN A 790 18.78 -42.44 1.86
CA GLN A 790 20.09 -41.85 1.56
C GLN A 790 20.62 -42.39 0.23
N GLU A 791 21.15 -41.51 -0.61
CA GLU A 791 21.73 -41.89 -1.87
C GLU A 791 23.16 -42.43 -1.67
N ASP A 792 23.51 -43.48 -2.42
CA ASP A 792 24.88 -43.99 -2.36
C ASP A 792 25.88 -43.05 -3.08
N GLU A 793 27.16 -43.22 -2.75
CA GLU A 793 28.21 -42.33 -3.27
C GLU A 793 28.35 -42.39 -4.79
N ASP A 794 28.26 -43.60 -5.37
CA ASP A 794 28.44 -43.81 -6.80
C ASP A 794 27.28 -43.18 -7.57
N TYR A 795 26.07 -43.32 -7.05
CA TYR A 795 24.85 -42.72 -7.54
C TYR A 795 24.91 -41.20 -7.48
N MET A 796 25.26 -40.63 -6.33
CA MET A 796 25.36 -39.18 -6.15
C MET A 796 26.39 -38.58 -7.11
N ARG A 797 27.54 -39.25 -7.32
CA ARG A 797 28.54 -38.83 -8.31
C ARG A 797 28.02 -38.89 -9.73
N ALA A 798 27.36 -39.98 -10.11
CA ALA A 798 26.80 -40.14 -11.46
C ALA A 798 25.77 -39.06 -11.78
N HIS A 799 24.87 -38.77 -10.83
CA HIS A 799 23.79 -37.81 -11.03
C HIS A 799 24.25 -36.36 -10.97
N LEU A 800 25.11 -36.02 -9.99
CA LEU A 800 25.66 -34.67 -9.93
C LEU A 800 26.50 -34.37 -11.19
N GLY A 801 27.22 -35.39 -11.70
CA GLY A 801 28.08 -35.31 -12.88
C GLY A 801 27.35 -35.39 -14.22
N CYS A 802 26.02 -35.49 -14.23
CA CYS A 802 25.25 -35.51 -15.46
C CYS A 802 25.29 -34.13 -16.16
N ASP A 803 25.99 -34.06 -17.30
CA ASP A 803 26.13 -32.85 -18.13
C ASP A 803 24.78 -32.22 -18.51
N ARG A 804 23.76 -33.07 -18.74
CA ARG A 804 22.41 -32.64 -19.10
C ARG A 804 21.60 -32.24 -17.85
N GLY A 805 21.91 -32.79 -16.69
CA GLY A 805 21.29 -32.47 -15.41
C GLY A 805 21.53 -31.04 -14.91
N ILE A 806 20.88 -30.69 -13.81
CA ILE A 806 21.08 -29.41 -13.12
C ILE A 806 21.27 -29.69 -11.64
N SER A 807 22.48 -29.42 -11.17
CA SER A 807 22.90 -29.64 -9.78
C SER A 807 23.26 -28.30 -9.15
N CYS A 808 22.93 -28.13 -7.87
CA CYS A 808 23.28 -26.93 -7.12
C CYS A 808 23.38 -27.21 -5.62
N VAL A 809 24.17 -26.37 -4.94
CA VAL A 809 24.31 -26.36 -3.49
C VAL A 809 23.72 -25.09 -2.90
N LEU A 810 23.26 -25.20 -1.66
CA LEU A 810 22.77 -24.11 -0.83
C LEU A 810 23.85 -23.76 0.18
N LYS A 811 24.40 -22.54 0.10
CA LYS A 811 25.49 -22.07 0.97
C LYS A 811 25.01 -20.98 1.90
N GLU A 812 25.35 -21.06 3.17
CA GLU A 812 25.18 -19.95 4.10
C GLU A 812 26.15 -18.81 3.76
N GLU A 813 25.65 -17.60 3.52
CA GLU A 813 26.45 -16.45 3.06
C GLU A 813 27.54 -16.06 4.07
N SER A 814 27.22 -16.11 5.37
CA SER A 814 28.13 -15.68 6.43
C SER A 814 29.33 -16.61 6.59
N THR A 815 29.14 -17.92 6.41
CA THR A 815 30.17 -18.93 6.66
C THR A 815 30.71 -19.58 5.39
N GLY A 816 30.00 -19.47 4.26
CA GLY A 816 30.24 -20.24 3.04
C GLY A 816 29.93 -21.73 3.18
N ARG A 817 29.38 -22.18 4.32
CA ARG A 817 29.11 -23.59 4.57
C ARG A 817 27.98 -24.08 3.67
N ILE A 818 28.17 -25.24 3.04
CA ILE A 818 27.09 -25.94 2.33
C ILE A 818 26.13 -26.52 3.37
N VAL A 819 24.87 -26.10 3.29
CA VAL A 819 23.79 -26.47 4.22
C VAL A 819 22.67 -27.25 3.53
N GLY A 820 22.71 -27.38 2.21
CA GLY A 820 21.79 -28.21 1.44
C GLY A 820 22.22 -28.33 -0.02
N TYR A 821 21.49 -29.12 -0.79
CA TYR A 821 21.67 -29.25 -2.24
C TYR A 821 20.37 -29.65 -2.93
N MET A 822 20.36 -29.50 -4.25
CA MET A 822 19.32 -30.03 -5.13
C MET A 822 19.99 -30.55 -6.38
N HIS A 823 19.56 -31.70 -6.87
CA HIS A 823 20.04 -32.22 -8.15
C HIS A 823 18.90 -32.76 -9.00
N SER A 824 19.14 -32.74 -10.31
CA SER A 824 18.16 -33.15 -11.31
C SER A 824 18.87 -33.77 -12.51
N VAL A 825 18.19 -34.71 -13.15
CA VAL A 825 18.67 -35.45 -14.31
C VAL A 825 17.62 -35.38 -15.43
N PRO A 826 17.98 -35.63 -16.69
CA PRO A 826 17.00 -35.80 -17.76
C PRO A 826 15.99 -36.90 -17.45
N GLY A 827 14.75 -36.77 -17.91
CA GLY A 827 13.69 -37.74 -17.67
C GLY A 827 13.99 -39.13 -18.24
N ASP A 828 14.76 -39.21 -19.33
CA ASP A 828 15.25 -40.46 -19.93
C ASP A 828 16.41 -41.11 -19.17
N GLU A 829 17.04 -40.37 -18.25
CA GLU A 829 18.13 -40.83 -17.38
C GLU A 829 17.66 -41.01 -15.92
N ALA A 830 16.42 -40.60 -15.61
CA ALA A 830 15.83 -40.74 -14.29
C ALA A 830 15.36 -42.18 -14.08
N TRP A 831 16.14 -43.00 -13.37
CA TRP A 831 15.74 -44.37 -13.04
C TRP A 831 14.44 -44.43 -12.20
N LEU A 832 14.13 -43.35 -11.48
CA LEU A 832 12.87 -43.13 -10.76
C LEU A 832 11.69 -42.77 -11.69
N MET A 833 11.88 -42.78 -13.01
CA MET A 833 10.80 -42.68 -13.97
C MET A 833 10.69 -44.04 -14.68
N PRO A 834 9.57 -44.76 -14.51
CA PRO A 834 9.36 -46.02 -15.22
C PRO A 834 9.50 -45.81 -16.73
N ASP A 835 10.07 -46.81 -17.42
CA ASP A 835 10.11 -46.80 -18.87
C ASP A 835 8.68 -46.65 -19.40
N PRO A 836 8.40 -45.77 -20.38
CA PRO A 836 7.11 -45.69 -21.03
C PRO A 836 6.55 -47.02 -21.56
N GLU A 837 7.41 -48.00 -21.84
CA GLU A 837 7.01 -49.36 -22.20
C GLU A 837 6.41 -50.14 -21.01
N ASP A 838 6.85 -49.85 -19.79
CA ASP A 838 6.40 -50.47 -18.54
C ASP A 838 5.21 -49.71 -17.92
N ASP A 839 5.22 -48.36 -17.99
CA ASP A 839 4.11 -47.52 -17.57
C ASP A 839 3.87 -46.33 -18.52
N ALA A 840 2.85 -46.50 -19.36
CA ALA A 840 2.46 -45.50 -20.36
C ALA A 840 2.09 -44.12 -19.77
N ARG A 841 1.80 -44.01 -18.47
CA ARG A 841 1.53 -42.70 -17.80
C ARG A 841 2.73 -41.77 -17.89
N TYR A 842 3.95 -42.32 -17.85
CA TYR A 842 5.20 -41.56 -17.90
C TYR A 842 5.63 -41.18 -19.32
N GLY A 843 4.91 -41.61 -20.36
CA GLY A 843 5.37 -41.51 -21.75
C GLY A 843 5.78 -40.13 -22.26
N VAL A 844 5.17 -39.04 -21.74
CA VAL A 844 5.54 -37.66 -22.11
C VAL A 844 6.64 -37.09 -21.20
N TYR A 845 6.85 -37.68 -20.03
CA TYR A 845 7.69 -37.14 -18.97
C TYR A 845 9.00 -37.91 -18.77
N ALA A 846 9.08 -39.18 -19.17
CA ALA A 846 10.32 -39.98 -19.16
C ALA A 846 11.19 -39.76 -20.42
N GLY A 847 11.03 -38.60 -21.08
CA GLY A 847 11.76 -38.25 -22.30
C GLY A 847 12.87 -37.23 -22.08
N GLU A 848 13.72 -37.06 -23.10
CA GLU A 848 14.86 -36.13 -23.10
C GLU A 848 14.49 -34.65 -22.90
N ASP A 849 13.21 -34.29 -23.08
CA ASP A 849 12.69 -32.93 -22.94
C ASP A 849 12.14 -32.63 -21.53
N THR A 850 12.25 -33.57 -20.60
CA THR A 850 11.88 -33.39 -19.19
C THR A 850 13.11 -33.36 -18.31
N LEU A 851 13.13 -32.44 -17.35
CA LEU A 851 14.12 -32.43 -16.28
C LEU A 851 13.47 -32.98 -15.00
N TYR A 852 13.92 -34.12 -14.52
CA TYR A 852 13.44 -34.74 -13.31
C TYR A 852 14.28 -34.29 -12.11
N ILE A 853 13.65 -33.63 -11.12
CA ILE A 853 14.32 -33.30 -9.86
C ILE A 853 14.34 -34.57 -9.01
N SER A 854 15.53 -35.13 -8.84
CA SER A 854 15.71 -36.42 -8.18
C SER A 854 15.74 -36.27 -6.66
N ASP A 855 16.40 -35.23 -6.16
CA ASP A 855 16.57 -35.04 -4.72
C ASP A 855 16.75 -33.57 -4.31
N ILE A 856 16.29 -33.28 -3.09
CA ILE A 856 16.36 -31.99 -2.40
C ILE A 856 16.64 -32.25 -0.92
N ALA A 857 17.86 -31.95 -0.48
CA ALA A 857 18.26 -32.08 0.92
C ALA A 857 18.64 -30.72 1.51
N LEU A 858 18.15 -30.39 2.71
CA LEU A 858 18.45 -29.14 3.41
C LEU A 858 18.40 -29.35 4.91
N LEU A 859 19.48 -28.95 5.59
CA LEU A 859 19.60 -29.07 7.04
C LEU A 859 18.40 -28.43 7.77
N PRO A 860 17.85 -29.06 8.83
CA PRO A 860 16.57 -28.66 9.40
C PRO A 860 16.52 -27.20 9.87
N GLU A 861 17.61 -26.70 10.44
CA GLU A 861 17.73 -25.32 10.93
C GLU A 861 17.73 -24.24 9.82
N HIS A 862 17.84 -24.66 8.55
CA HIS A 862 17.86 -23.79 7.38
C HIS A 862 16.57 -23.84 6.53
N GLN A 863 15.69 -24.81 6.77
CA GLN A 863 14.48 -25.04 5.95
C GLN A 863 13.55 -23.83 5.87
N SER A 864 13.37 -23.11 6.99
CA SER A 864 12.53 -21.91 7.03
C SER A 864 13.24 -20.62 6.57
N LYS A 865 14.57 -20.65 6.42
CA LYS A 865 15.41 -19.49 6.09
C LYS A 865 15.83 -19.45 4.62
N ALA A 866 15.90 -20.61 3.96
CA ALA A 866 16.46 -20.73 2.63
C ALA A 866 15.62 -20.10 1.50
N GLY A 867 14.32 -19.84 1.73
CA GLY A 867 13.43 -19.28 0.72
C GLY A 867 13.34 -20.17 -0.53
N MET A 868 13.12 -21.48 -0.34
CA MET A 868 13.23 -22.52 -1.38
C MET A 868 12.45 -22.24 -2.66
N GLY A 869 11.30 -21.56 -2.59
CA GLY A 869 10.55 -21.16 -3.79
C GLY A 869 11.35 -20.28 -4.75
N ASN A 870 12.20 -19.37 -4.23
CA ASN A 870 13.09 -18.56 -5.07
C ASN A 870 14.24 -19.40 -5.65
N LYS A 871 14.70 -20.42 -4.91
CA LYS A 871 15.81 -21.29 -5.32
C LYS A 871 15.38 -22.22 -6.45
N LEU A 872 14.20 -22.83 -6.32
CA LEU A 872 13.57 -23.65 -7.37
C LEU A 872 13.32 -22.84 -8.66
N ARG A 873 12.91 -21.56 -8.56
CA ARG A 873 12.82 -20.68 -9.75
C ARG A 873 14.16 -20.51 -10.49
N GLY A 874 15.28 -20.56 -9.76
CA GLY A 874 16.61 -20.60 -10.35
C GLY A 874 16.82 -21.85 -11.22
N ILE A 875 16.41 -23.01 -10.71
CA ILE A 875 16.43 -24.27 -11.47
C ILE A 875 15.50 -24.17 -12.69
N PHE A 876 14.31 -23.60 -12.57
CA PHE A 876 13.37 -23.47 -13.70
C PHE A 876 13.96 -22.65 -14.84
N LYS A 877 14.63 -21.54 -14.48
CA LYS A 877 15.33 -20.71 -15.45
C LYS A 877 16.42 -21.51 -16.15
N ARG A 878 17.25 -22.23 -15.40
CA ARG A 878 18.35 -23.03 -15.94
C ARG A 878 17.86 -24.19 -16.80
N ALA A 879 16.74 -24.81 -16.43
CA ALA A 879 16.07 -25.85 -17.21
C ALA A 879 15.60 -25.32 -18.57
N ARG A 880 14.96 -24.14 -18.57
CA ARG A 880 14.57 -23.47 -19.82
C ARG A 880 15.77 -23.10 -20.69
N GLU A 881 16.86 -22.62 -20.09
CA GLU A 881 18.11 -22.32 -20.79
C GLU A 881 18.73 -23.58 -21.44
N LYS A 882 18.59 -24.74 -20.80
CA LYS A 882 19.01 -26.03 -21.34
C LYS A 882 18.02 -26.66 -22.34
N GLY A 883 16.88 -26.01 -22.60
CA GLY A 883 15.91 -26.44 -23.61
C GLY A 883 14.86 -27.45 -23.12
N TYR A 884 14.76 -27.68 -21.81
CA TYR A 884 13.73 -28.55 -21.25
C TYR A 884 12.33 -27.96 -21.43
N ARG A 885 11.35 -28.83 -21.68
CA ARG A 885 9.93 -28.50 -21.82
C ARG A 885 9.14 -28.72 -20.54
N TYR A 886 9.58 -29.66 -19.72
CA TYR A 886 8.91 -30.01 -18.47
C TYR A 886 9.93 -30.09 -17.32
N ILE A 887 9.45 -29.86 -16.11
CA ILE A 887 10.12 -30.26 -14.87
C ILE A 887 9.19 -31.21 -14.15
N ALA A 888 9.70 -32.37 -13.75
CA ALA A 888 8.95 -33.39 -13.04
C ALA A 888 9.62 -33.72 -11.70
N LEU A 889 8.84 -34.17 -10.72
CA LEU A 889 9.34 -34.70 -9.44
C LEU A 889 8.29 -35.55 -8.73
N HIS A 890 8.75 -36.43 -7.84
CA HIS A 890 7.90 -37.11 -6.86
C HIS A 890 8.05 -36.46 -5.48
N THR A 891 6.96 -36.35 -4.72
CA THR A 891 6.98 -35.89 -3.31
C THR A 891 6.00 -36.71 -2.50
N GLU A 892 6.28 -37.01 -1.23
CA GLU A 892 5.40 -37.82 -0.38
C GLU A 892 3.97 -37.22 -0.25
N SER A 893 2.94 -38.02 -0.56
CA SER A 893 1.51 -37.67 -0.46
C SER A 893 0.97 -37.69 0.97
N SER A 894 1.65 -38.34 1.92
CA SER A 894 1.34 -38.21 3.36
C SER A 894 1.57 -36.78 3.86
N GLN A 895 2.39 -36.02 3.14
CA GLN A 895 2.41 -34.56 3.14
C GLN A 895 1.42 -33.99 2.10
N GLY A 896 0.18 -34.47 1.99
CA GLY A 896 -0.71 -34.09 0.86
C GLY A 896 -2.07 -33.55 1.26
N THR A 897 -2.56 -33.84 2.47
CA THR A 897 -3.96 -33.56 2.81
C THR A 897 -4.19 -32.39 3.77
N ASP A 898 -3.17 -31.91 4.47
CA ASP A 898 -3.28 -30.75 5.39
C ASP A 898 -2.67 -29.47 4.76
N ASP A 899 -3.10 -28.27 5.17
CA ASP A 899 -2.87 -26.98 4.48
C ASP A 899 -1.44 -26.38 4.54
N GLY A 900 -0.40 -27.20 4.71
CA GLY A 900 0.99 -26.72 4.90
C GLY A 900 2.10 -27.42 4.10
N THR A 901 1.74 -28.32 3.19
CA THR A 901 2.67 -29.34 2.70
C THR A 901 3.53 -28.93 1.49
N PHE A 902 4.62 -29.67 1.23
CA PHE A 902 5.55 -29.36 0.13
C PHE A 902 4.89 -29.47 -1.25
N SER A 903 4.04 -30.48 -1.48
CA SER A 903 3.23 -30.62 -2.71
C SER A 903 2.35 -29.40 -2.98
N LYS A 904 1.57 -28.92 -1.99
CA LYS A 904 0.74 -27.71 -2.14
C LYS A 904 1.58 -26.46 -2.43
N LYS A 905 2.75 -26.32 -1.80
CA LYS A 905 3.68 -25.20 -2.08
C LYS A 905 4.17 -25.24 -3.53
N LEU A 906 4.50 -26.41 -4.06
CA LEU A 906 4.90 -26.58 -5.46
C LEU A 906 3.73 -26.30 -6.43
N GLN A 907 2.51 -26.68 -6.07
CA GLN A 907 1.31 -26.33 -6.86
C GLN A 907 1.11 -24.81 -6.95
N GLY A 908 1.35 -24.08 -5.85
CA GLY A 908 1.38 -22.61 -5.85
C GLY A 908 2.46 -22.00 -6.76
N MET A 909 3.48 -22.79 -7.14
CA MET A 909 4.52 -22.41 -8.11
C MET A 909 4.16 -22.81 -9.55
N GLY A 910 2.99 -23.40 -9.78
CA GLY A 910 2.49 -23.81 -11.09
C GLY A 910 2.71 -25.28 -11.44
N PHE A 911 3.17 -26.12 -10.50
CA PHE A 911 3.17 -27.57 -10.70
C PHE A 911 1.74 -28.11 -10.70
N GLU A 912 1.48 -29.08 -11.56
CA GLU A 912 0.23 -29.82 -11.61
C GLU A 912 0.48 -31.23 -11.07
N VAL A 913 -0.30 -31.66 -10.08
CA VAL A 913 -0.32 -33.08 -9.65
C VAL A 913 -0.95 -33.89 -10.76
N LYS A 914 -0.19 -34.78 -11.38
CA LYS A 914 -0.68 -35.62 -12.47
C LYS A 914 -1.36 -36.88 -11.95
N TRP A 915 -0.77 -37.52 -10.95
CA TRP A 915 -1.34 -38.65 -10.23
C TRP A 915 -0.60 -38.90 -8.91
N VAL A 916 -1.12 -39.84 -8.12
CA VAL A 916 -0.50 -40.35 -6.90
C VAL A 916 0.03 -41.75 -7.18
N GLU A 917 1.32 -41.97 -6.98
CA GLU A 917 1.96 -43.28 -6.96
C GLU A 917 1.85 -43.89 -5.57
N ARG A 918 1.36 -45.13 -5.52
CA ARG A 918 1.23 -45.85 -4.25
C ARG A 918 2.43 -46.75 -4.04
N ASP A 919 2.99 -46.72 -2.85
CA ASP A 919 4.14 -47.56 -2.47
C ASP A 919 5.31 -47.37 -3.45
N TRP A 920 5.60 -46.09 -3.76
CA TRP A 920 6.65 -45.74 -4.71
C TRP A 920 8.01 -46.19 -4.16
N CYS A 921 8.76 -46.95 -4.97
CA CYS A 921 10.04 -47.59 -4.58
C CYS A 921 9.96 -48.51 -3.36
N ASP A 922 8.83 -49.19 -3.14
CA ASP A 922 8.62 -50.10 -2.00
C ASP A 922 8.85 -49.44 -0.62
N THR A 923 8.69 -48.11 -0.55
CA THR A 923 8.91 -47.32 0.69
C THR A 923 7.77 -47.46 1.70
N GLY A 924 6.63 -48.02 1.30
CA GLY A 924 5.39 -48.05 2.08
C GLY A 924 4.65 -46.72 2.12
N GLU A 925 5.09 -45.72 1.36
CA GLU A 925 4.50 -44.37 1.31
C GLU A 925 3.92 -44.05 -0.08
N ASP A 926 2.85 -43.25 -0.10
CA ASP A 926 2.27 -42.71 -1.33
C ASP A 926 3.03 -41.44 -1.74
N TYR A 927 3.20 -41.19 -3.04
CA TYR A 927 3.89 -40.03 -3.60
C TYR A 927 3.07 -39.31 -4.67
N ASP A 928 2.98 -37.99 -4.63
CA ASP A 928 2.43 -37.17 -5.70
C ASP A 928 3.48 -37.03 -6.81
N PHE A 929 3.10 -37.36 -8.05
CA PHE A 929 3.90 -37.04 -9.23
C PHE A 929 3.47 -35.68 -9.78
N LEU A 930 4.36 -34.69 -9.69
CA LEU A 930 4.10 -33.30 -10.10
C LEU A 930 4.85 -32.93 -11.37
N VAL A 931 4.20 -32.15 -12.24
CA VAL A 931 4.81 -31.64 -13.47
C VAL A 931 4.56 -30.14 -13.65
N LEU A 932 5.62 -29.39 -13.96
CA LEU A 932 5.60 -28.00 -14.39
C LEU A 932 5.91 -27.90 -15.90
N SER A 933 5.03 -27.27 -16.68
CA SER A 933 5.30 -26.97 -18.08
C SER A 933 6.12 -25.68 -18.23
N LEU A 934 7.24 -25.76 -18.94
CA LEU A 934 8.12 -24.63 -19.26
C LEU A 934 7.80 -23.98 -20.62
N THR A 935 6.90 -24.58 -21.43
CA THR A 935 6.67 -24.23 -22.85
C THR A 935 5.43 -23.37 -23.12
N THR A 936 4.63 -23.01 -22.12
CA THR A 936 3.42 -22.18 -22.29
C THR A 936 3.75 -20.73 -22.67
N SER A 937 4.05 -20.54 -23.95
CA SER A 937 4.16 -19.26 -24.66
C SER A 937 3.01 -19.13 -25.68
N ALA A 938 1.78 -19.04 -25.18
CA ALA A 938 0.65 -18.53 -25.95
C ALA A 938 -0.48 -18.06 -25.01
N GLY A 939 -0.32 -16.89 -24.37
CA GLY A 939 -1.48 -16.16 -23.83
C GLY A 939 -1.26 -15.30 -22.58
N GLY A 940 -0.30 -15.62 -21.69
CA GLY A 940 -0.20 -14.90 -20.40
C GLY A 940 1.20 -14.64 -19.85
N ALA A 941 2.20 -15.48 -20.13
CA ALA A 941 3.51 -15.40 -19.48
C ALA A 941 4.50 -14.43 -20.16
N GLY A 942 4.42 -14.21 -21.47
CA GLY A 942 5.43 -13.45 -22.22
C GLY A 942 5.53 -11.95 -21.88
N THR A 943 4.43 -11.34 -21.43
CA THR A 943 4.41 -9.92 -21.00
C THR A 943 4.99 -9.75 -19.60
N VAL A 944 4.76 -10.75 -18.75
CA VAL A 944 5.23 -10.85 -17.37
C VAL A 944 6.75 -11.13 -17.36
N GLU A 945 7.23 -11.94 -18.29
CA GLU A 945 8.63 -12.36 -18.36
C GLU A 945 9.58 -11.26 -18.90
N LYS A 946 9.15 -10.45 -19.88
CA LYS A 946 9.91 -9.25 -20.31
C LYS A 946 10.02 -8.19 -19.22
N ALA A 947 8.98 -8.04 -18.40
CA ALA A 947 8.99 -7.15 -17.24
C ALA A 947 9.92 -7.68 -16.14
N PHE A 948 9.91 -8.98 -15.88
CA PHE A 948 10.77 -9.61 -14.87
C PHE A 948 12.24 -9.71 -15.25
N ASP A 949 12.59 -9.92 -16.53
CA ASP A 949 13.98 -9.89 -16.97
C ASP A 949 14.59 -8.48 -16.91
N THR A 950 13.75 -7.46 -17.14
CA THR A 950 14.13 -6.06 -16.97
C THR A 950 14.29 -5.73 -15.48
N LEU A 951 13.38 -6.20 -14.62
CA LEU A 951 13.44 -6.02 -13.16
C LEU A 951 14.57 -6.82 -12.50
N GLY A 952 14.90 -8.01 -13.00
CA GLY A 952 16.01 -8.84 -12.50
C GLY A 952 17.38 -8.30 -12.89
N LYS A 953 17.48 -7.58 -14.01
CA LYS A 953 18.70 -6.82 -14.40
C LYS A 953 18.84 -5.55 -13.56
N GLU A 954 17.75 -4.85 -13.28
CA GLU A 954 17.74 -3.66 -12.41
C GLU A 954 17.98 -4.03 -10.93
N ALA A 955 17.40 -5.12 -10.42
CA ALA A 955 17.62 -5.60 -9.05
C ALA A 955 19.06 -6.11 -8.83
N ARG A 956 19.69 -6.72 -9.85
CA ARG A 956 21.12 -7.07 -9.81
C ARG A 956 22.01 -5.83 -9.86
N LYS A 957 21.67 -4.82 -10.67
CA LYS A 957 22.34 -3.50 -10.64
C LYS A 957 22.21 -2.83 -9.29
N VAL A 958 21.04 -2.87 -8.66
CA VAL A 958 20.77 -2.26 -7.34
C VAL A 958 21.41 -3.05 -6.20
N SER A 959 21.45 -4.38 -6.24
CA SER A 959 22.14 -5.21 -5.25
C SER A 959 23.67 -5.10 -5.37
N GLN A 960 24.22 -5.06 -6.59
CA GLN A 960 25.63 -4.73 -6.81
C GLN A 960 25.95 -3.29 -6.40
N LEU A 961 25.07 -2.31 -6.68
CA LEU A 961 25.22 -0.94 -6.18
C LEU A 961 25.14 -0.89 -4.65
N ASN A 962 24.26 -1.65 -4.01
CA ASN A 962 24.08 -1.65 -2.55
C ASN A 962 25.22 -2.38 -1.83
N SER A 963 25.75 -3.45 -2.40
CA SER A 963 26.99 -4.11 -1.93
C SER A 963 28.20 -3.18 -2.08
N GLN A 964 28.28 -2.43 -3.19
CA GLN A 964 29.31 -1.42 -3.41
C GLN A 964 29.11 -0.18 -2.52
N ILE A 965 27.87 0.27 -2.27
CA ILE A 965 27.52 1.38 -1.37
C ILE A 965 27.76 0.97 0.09
N SER A 966 27.53 -0.29 0.47
CA SER A 966 27.82 -0.81 1.80
C SER A 966 29.33 -0.93 2.04
N LYS A 967 30.10 -1.40 1.06
CA LYS A 967 31.58 -1.33 1.06
C LYS A 967 32.10 0.12 1.08
N LEU A 968 31.45 1.05 0.37
CA LEU A 968 31.78 2.49 0.39
C LEU A 968 31.40 3.17 1.71
N ARG A 969 30.30 2.75 2.36
CA ARG A 969 29.86 3.25 3.68
C ARG A 969 30.80 2.83 4.81
N GLY A 970 31.40 1.64 4.72
CA GLY A 970 32.45 1.17 5.63
C GLY A 970 33.74 1.99 5.58
N THR A 971 34.03 2.63 4.44
CA THR A 971 35.19 3.53 4.25
C THR A 971 34.87 5.02 4.40
N SER A 972 33.62 5.40 4.73
CA SER A 972 33.15 6.80 4.67
C SER A 972 33.60 7.72 5.82
N GLN A 973 34.55 7.31 6.66
CA GLN A 973 35.12 8.19 7.69
C GLN A 973 36.27 9.10 7.20
N ASN A 974 36.65 9.05 5.92
CA ASN A 974 37.58 10.01 5.31
C ASN A 974 37.06 10.48 3.93
N LEU A 975 35.98 11.27 3.90
CA LEU A 975 35.64 12.03 2.68
C LEU A 975 36.45 13.33 2.67
N MET A 976 37.46 13.38 1.80
CA MET A 976 38.22 14.59 1.49
C MET A 976 37.31 15.65 0.86
N GLU A 977 37.49 16.92 1.24
CA GLU A 977 36.79 18.06 0.65
C GLU A 977 37.17 18.20 -0.84
N VAL A 978 36.20 18.02 -1.74
CA VAL A 978 36.39 18.34 -3.17
C VAL A 978 36.44 19.85 -3.32
N THR A 979 37.51 20.39 -3.92
CA THR A 979 37.75 21.84 -3.99
C THR A 979 37.48 22.43 -5.38
N LYS A 980 37.55 21.64 -6.46
CA LYS A 980 37.35 22.13 -7.84
C LYS A 980 36.81 21.05 -8.80
N TYR A 981 35.88 21.44 -9.68
CA TYR A 981 35.33 20.63 -10.78
C TYR A 981 35.73 21.19 -12.16
N ARG A 982 36.35 20.36 -13.01
CA ARG A 982 36.68 20.70 -14.41
C ARG A 982 35.81 19.92 -15.39
N PHE A 983 35.20 20.60 -16.35
CA PHE A 983 34.41 20.01 -17.43
C PHE A 983 35.09 20.27 -18.76
N CYS A 984 35.62 19.23 -19.41
CA CYS A 984 36.32 19.33 -20.67
C CYS A 984 35.37 19.01 -21.83
N VAL A 985 35.14 19.95 -22.74
CA VAL A 985 34.22 19.82 -23.88
C VAL A 985 34.94 20.15 -25.19
N PRO A 986 34.91 19.28 -26.21
CA PRO A 986 35.51 19.59 -27.51
C PRO A 986 34.81 20.77 -28.19
N VAL A 987 35.57 21.63 -28.88
CA VAL A 987 35.02 22.77 -29.63
C VAL A 987 34.01 22.34 -30.71
N SER A 988 34.17 21.14 -31.25
CA SER A 988 33.23 20.49 -32.19
C SER A 988 31.84 20.30 -31.60
N VAL A 989 31.73 19.92 -30.32
CA VAL A 989 30.45 19.81 -29.61
C VAL A 989 29.77 21.18 -29.50
N LEU A 990 30.54 22.24 -29.23
CA LEU A 990 30.00 23.60 -29.14
C LEU A 990 29.55 24.15 -30.50
N LYS A 991 30.32 23.87 -31.57
CA LYS A 991 29.97 24.29 -32.95
C LYS A 991 28.70 23.63 -33.47
N ASN A 992 28.42 22.40 -33.04
CA ASN A 992 27.30 21.60 -33.53
C ASN A 992 26.00 21.80 -32.73
N SER A 993 26.03 22.59 -31.65
CA SER A 993 24.83 22.90 -30.87
C SER A 993 24.31 24.30 -31.16
N PRO A 994 23.02 24.47 -31.53
CA PRO A 994 22.43 25.79 -31.79
C PRO A 994 22.30 26.66 -30.53
N ASP A 995 22.46 26.06 -29.35
CA ASP A 995 22.51 26.73 -28.04
C ASP A 995 23.52 26.02 -27.13
N ILE A 996 24.49 26.77 -26.62
CA ILE A 996 25.52 26.26 -25.70
C ILE A 996 24.92 25.88 -24.34
N THR A 997 23.85 26.57 -23.94
CA THR A 997 23.06 26.20 -22.77
C THR A 997 22.40 24.84 -22.98
N HIS A 998 21.97 24.52 -24.20
CA HIS A 998 21.43 23.20 -24.52
C HIS A 998 22.53 22.13 -24.44
N ALA A 999 23.69 22.33 -25.07
CA ALA A 999 24.83 21.40 -25.04
C ALA A 999 25.30 21.09 -23.61
N LEU A 1000 25.43 22.13 -22.78
CA LEU A 1000 25.85 21.98 -21.38
C LEU A 1000 24.74 21.36 -20.52
N ASN A 1001 23.45 21.65 -20.77
CA ASN A 1001 22.34 21.00 -20.07
C ASN A 1001 22.20 19.51 -20.41
N THR A 1002 22.46 19.09 -21.65
CA THR A 1002 22.42 17.67 -22.06
C THR A 1002 23.46 16.82 -21.33
N THR A 1003 24.54 17.40 -20.81
CA THR A 1003 25.52 16.63 -20.02
C THR A 1003 25.04 16.26 -18.60
N GLY A 1004 23.86 16.73 -18.17
CA GLY A 1004 23.13 16.28 -16.97
C GLY A 1004 23.78 16.55 -15.60
N LEU A 1005 25.07 16.85 -15.55
CA LEU A 1005 25.88 16.86 -14.33
C LEU A 1005 25.84 18.18 -13.55
N LEU A 1006 25.53 19.30 -14.20
CA LEU A 1006 25.64 20.63 -13.58
C LEU A 1006 24.45 20.99 -12.67
N ARG A 1007 23.26 20.43 -12.88
CA ARG A 1007 22.07 20.75 -12.07
C ARG A 1007 22.03 20.08 -10.70
N GLN A 1008 22.76 18.96 -10.51
CA GLN A 1008 22.55 18.10 -9.34
C GLN A 1008 23.40 18.45 -8.10
N ARG A 1009 24.37 19.37 -8.22
CA ARG A 1009 25.31 19.67 -7.10
C ARG A 1009 25.46 21.16 -6.75
N GLY A 1010 24.75 22.04 -7.43
CA GLY A 1010 24.85 23.50 -7.23
C GLY A 1010 24.20 24.07 -5.96
N LYS A 1011 23.58 23.24 -5.10
CA LYS A 1011 22.81 23.76 -3.94
C LYS A 1011 23.57 23.79 -2.61
N ASP A 1012 24.75 23.18 -2.52
CA ASP A 1012 25.57 23.21 -1.31
C ASP A 1012 27.05 23.45 -1.63
N SER A 1013 27.48 24.72 -1.58
CA SER A 1013 28.74 25.21 -1.00
C SER A 1013 29.38 26.37 -1.78
N ASP A 1014 29.63 27.47 -1.07
CA ASP A 1014 30.37 28.64 -1.54
C ASP A 1014 31.90 28.38 -1.69
N LYS A 1015 32.32 27.12 -1.51
CA LYS A 1015 33.72 26.70 -1.40
C LYS A 1015 34.27 25.96 -2.63
N ILE A 1016 33.42 25.61 -3.60
CA ILE A 1016 33.81 24.79 -4.76
C ILE A 1016 33.98 25.66 -6.00
N GLU A 1017 35.12 25.54 -6.70
CA GLU A 1017 35.39 26.21 -7.98
C GLU A 1017 34.94 25.35 -9.16
N PHE A 1018 34.34 25.96 -10.17
CA PHE A 1018 33.91 25.29 -11.41
C PHE A 1018 34.69 25.86 -12.60
N GLU A 1019 35.18 24.99 -13.48
CA GLU A 1019 35.93 25.37 -14.68
C GLU A 1019 35.42 24.58 -15.89
N LEU A 1020 35.07 25.28 -16.97
CA LEU A 1020 34.77 24.69 -18.28
C LEU A 1020 35.99 24.83 -19.19
N VAL A 1021 36.57 23.72 -19.59
CA VAL A 1021 37.73 23.64 -20.49
C VAL A 1021 37.24 23.30 -21.90
N VAL A 1022 37.41 24.21 -22.86
CA VAL A 1022 37.10 23.91 -24.27
C VAL A 1022 38.33 23.35 -24.97
N THR A 1023 38.25 22.15 -25.53
CA THR A 1023 39.41 21.44 -26.11
C THR A 1023 39.40 21.43 -27.64
N GLY A 1024 40.58 21.39 -28.25
CA GLY A 1024 40.73 21.32 -29.72
C GLY A 1024 40.47 22.64 -30.43
N VAL A 1025 40.73 23.77 -29.76
CA VAL A 1025 40.45 25.11 -30.27
C VAL A 1025 41.47 25.52 -31.35
N THR A 1026 40.99 25.96 -32.52
CA THR A 1026 41.81 26.59 -33.56
C THR A 1026 41.83 28.11 -33.42
N ASP A 1027 42.75 28.82 -34.10
CA ASP A 1027 42.79 30.30 -34.06
C ASP A 1027 41.49 30.95 -34.59
N GLU A 1028 40.78 30.27 -35.51
CA GLU A 1028 39.47 30.72 -36.01
C GLU A 1028 38.35 30.56 -34.95
N ASP A 1029 38.50 29.60 -34.04
CA ASP A 1029 37.54 29.28 -33.00
C ASP A 1029 37.62 30.18 -31.78
N LEU A 1030 38.72 30.91 -31.62
CA LEU A 1030 38.90 31.88 -30.54
C LEU A 1030 37.79 32.93 -30.57
N SER A 1031 37.35 33.37 -31.75
CA SER A 1031 36.22 34.31 -31.89
C SER A 1031 34.88 33.76 -31.39
N LEU A 1032 34.65 32.45 -31.54
CA LEU A 1032 33.46 31.76 -31.04
C LEU A 1032 33.49 31.65 -29.51
N ILE A 1033 34.66 31.41 -28.94
CA ILE A 1033 34.87 31.24 -27.51
C ILE A 1033 34.95 32.59 -26.79
N GLU A 1034 35.53 33.62 -27.39
CA GLU A 1034 35.52 35.00 -26.86
C GLU A 1034 34.10 35.56 -26.77
N GLY A 1035 33.17 35.06 -27.59
CA GLY A 1035 31.73 35.32 -27.49
C GLY A 1035 31.04 34.63 -26.31
N LEU A 1036 31.70 33.68 -25.65
CA LEU A 1036 31.18 33.02 -24.45
C LEU A 1036 31.43 33.87 -23.22
N ASN A 1037 30.48 34.75 -22.94
CA ASN A 1037 30.45 35.44 -21.65
C ASN A 1037 30.21 34.41 -20.53
N GLY A 1038 31.27 34.10 -19.77
CA GLY A 1038 31.21 33.16 -18.65
C GLY A 1038 30.12 33.50 -17.63
N GLU A 1039 29.73 34.78 -17.52
CA GLU A 1039 28.65 35.20 -16.64
C GLU A 1039 27.25 34.85 -17.17
N ASP A 1040 27.07 34.80 -18.50
CA ASP A 1040 25.80 34.40 -19.11
C ASP A 1040 25.61 32.88 -19.03
N ILE A 1041 26.67 32.09 -19.21
CA ILE A 1041 26.65 30.63 -18.99
C ILE A 1041 26.36 30.33 -17.52
N ARG A 1042 27.04 31.02 -16.59
CA ARG A 1042 26.81 30.88 -15.15
C ARG A 1042 25.35 31.16 -14.78
N LYS A 1043 24.76 32.24 -15.30
CA LYS A 1043 23.35 32.60 -15.06
C LYS A 1043 22.36 31.63 -15.70
N ALA A 1044 22.66 31.12 -16.90
CA ALA A 1044 21.80 30.19 -17.62
C ALA A 1044 21.74 28.80 -16.96
N LEU A 1045 22.83 28.39 -16.29
CA LEU A 1045 22.98 27.08 -15.68
C LEU A 1045 22.85 27.09 -14.15
N ASP A 1046 22.57 28.25 -13.55
CA ASP A 1046 22.44 28.45 -12.09
C ASP A 1046 23.69 27.98 -11.31
N LEU A 1047 24.88 28.34 -11.81
CA LEU A 1047 26.17 27.92 -11.24
C LEU A 1047 26.69 28.92 -10.17
N PRO A 1048 27.52 28.45 -9.20
CA PRO A 1048 28.10 29.29 -8.15
C PRO A 1048 28.94 30.48 -8.67
N GLU A 1049 29.24 31.46 -7.81
CA GLU A 1049 29.97 32.68 -8.20
C GLU A 1049 31.37 32.42 -8.80
N LYS A 1050 32.05 31.33 -8.44
CA LYS A 1050 33.38 30.97 -8.94
C LYS A 1050 33.29 30.01 -10.13
N PHE A 1051 33.03 30.57 -11.31
CA PHE A 1051 33.03 29.85 -12.60
C PHE A 1051 34.06 30.45 -13.56
N THR A 1052 34.91 29.61 -14.17
CA THR A 1052 35.91 30.03 -15.16
C THR A 1052 35.76 29.22 -16.47
N VAL A 1053 36.16 29.82 -17.59
CA VAL A 1053 36.25 29.14 -18.88
C VAL A 1053 37.70 29.20 -19.34
N SER A 1054 38.30 28.04 -19.65
CA SER A 1054 39.65 27.92 -20.17
C SER A 1054 39.64 27.15 -21.50
N THR A 1055 40.74 27.20 -22.24
CA THR A 1055 40.85 26.55 -23.56
C THR A 1055 42.14 25.74 -23.67
N ILE A 1056 42.07 24.62 -24.40
CA ILE A 1056 43.23 23.87 -24.87
C ILE A 1056 43.22 23.93 -26.40
N SER A 1057 44.23 24.59 -26.96
CA SER A 1057 44.37 24.69 -28.42
C SER A 1057 44.62 23.32 -29.05
N GLU A 1058 44.23 23.16 -30.32
CA GLU A 1058 44.53 21.94 -31.08
C GLU A 1058 46.04 21.66 -31.13
N ARG A 1059 46.86 22.72 -31.21
CA ARG A 1059 48.32 22.63 -31.14
C ARG A 1059 48.79 21.98 -29.83
N GLN A 1060 48.28 22.43 -28.69
CA GLN A 1060 48.62 21.85 -27.38
C GLN A 1060 48.17 20.39 -27.26
N MET A 1061 47.00 20.05 -27.81
CA MET A 1061 46.56 18.65 -27.84
C MET A 1061 47.48 17.79 -28.71
N ARG A 1062 47.96 18.29 -29.86
CA ARG A 1062 48.92 17.58 -30.72
C ARG A 1062 50.28 17.42 -30.05
N GLU A 1063 50.79 18.45 -29.38
CA GLU A 1063 52.06 18.38 -28.64
C GLU A 1063 51.98 17.35 -27.50
N THR A 1064 50.88 17.31 -26.75
CA THR A 1064 50.63 16.25 -25.76
C THR A 1064 50.48 14.88 -26.41
N ALA A 1065 49.78 14.78 -27.54
CA ALA A 1065 49.60 13.53 -28.25
C ALA A 1065 50.94 12.94 -28.72
N GLU A 1066 51.79 13.76 -29.33
CA GLU A 1066 53.13 13.38 -29.77
C GLU A 1066 54.02 12.96 -28.59
N ARG A 1067 53.94 13.67 -27.47
CA ARG A 1067 54.73 13.38 -26.26
C ARG A 1067 54.45 11.99 -25.68
N PHE A 1068 53.20 11.54 -25.73
CA PHE A 1068 52.75 10.29 -25.11
C PHE A 1068 52.40 9.20 -26.13
N GLY A 1069 52.61 9.43 -27.43
CA GLY A 1069 52.35 8.46 -28.48
C GLY A 1069 50.86 8.24 -28.78
N TYR A 1070 50.02 9.24 -28.52
CA TYR A 1070 48.59 9.18 -28.77
C TYR A 1070 48.23 9.58 -30.20
N ASP A 1071 47.21 8.91 -30.74
CA ASP A 1071 46.55 9.29 -31.99
C ASP A 1071 45.38 10.25 -31.70
N ILE A 1072 45.54 11.53 -32.05
CA ILE A 1072 44.52 12.56 -31.82
C ILE A 1072 43.20 12.31 -32.57
N THR A 1073 43.16 11.39 -33.54
CA THR A 1073 41.91 11.03 -34.23
C THR A 1073 41.12 9.96 -33.50
N ASN A 1074 41.74 9.23 -32.57
CA ASN A 1074 41.09 8.20 -31.77
C ASN A 1074 40.40 8.83 -30.53
N PRO A 1075 39.08 8.63 -30.32
CA PRO A 1075 38.34 9.19 -29.19
C PRO A 1075 38.88 8.78 -27.81
N LYS A 1076 39.40 7.56 -27.65
CA LYS A 1076 40.03 7.10 -26.40
C LYS A 1076 41.30 7.88 -26.10
N HIS A 1077 42.11 8.08 -27.13
CA HIS A 1077 43.34 8.84 -27.03
C HIS A 1077 43.09 10.33 -26.80
N ARG A 1078 42.01 10.92 -27.30
CA ARG A 1078 41.63 12.30 -26.95
C ARG A 1078 41.36 12.48 -25.47
N VAL A 1079 40.67 11.53 -24.83
CA VAL A 1079 40.44 11.53 -23.38
C VAL A 1079 41.77 11.41 -22.63
N ALA A 1080 42.67 10.53 -23.10
CA ALA A 1080 44.02 10.38 -22.54
C ALA A 1080 44.87 11.66 -22.69
N ILE A 1081 44.81 12.32 -23.85
CA ILE A 1081 45.49 13.60 -24.12
C ILE A 1081 45.03 14.68 -23.15
N VAL A 1082 43.72 14.78 -22.89
CA VAL A 1082 43.18 15.78 -21.94
C VAL A 1082 43.61 15.45 -20.50
N LYS A 1083 43.56 14.18 -20.09
CA LYS A 1083 44.08 13.74 -18.79
C LYS A 1083 45.55 14.11 -18.62
N ASP A 1084 46.38 13.74 -19.58
CA ASP A 1084 47.83 13.91 -19.48
C ASP A 1084 48.26 15.36 -19.62
N PHE A 1085 47.49 16.18 -20.35
CA PHE A 1085 47.66 17.63 -20.35
C PHE A 1085 47.49 18.22 -18.93
N PHE A 1086 46.54 17.70 -18.15
CA PHE A 1086 46.29 18.17 -16.78
C PHE A 1086 47.07 17.42 -15.69
N SER A 1087 47.71 16.29 -16.01
CA SER A 1087 48.46 15.44 -15.05
C SER A 1087 49.53 16.20 -14.23
N GLY A 1088 50.09 17.29 -14.77
CA GLY A 1088 51.05 18.16 -14.06
C GLY A 1088 50.43 19.29 -13.23
N THR A 1089 49.11 19.45 -13.26
CA THR A 1089 48.36 20.58 -12.67
C THR A 1089 47.18 20.16 -11.79
N LEU A 1090 46.87 18.86 -11.74
CA LEU A 1090 45.80 18.32 -10.91
C LEU A 1090 46.26 18.25 -9.44
N ALA A 1091 45.56 18.96 -8.56
CA ALA A 1091 45.79 18.89 -7.11
C ALA A 1091 44.90 17.82 -6.47
N ASN A 1092 45.29 17.32 -5.29
CA ASN A 1092 44.45 16.41 -4.51
C ASN A 1092 43.07 17.03 -4.24
N GLY A 1093 42.00 16.31 -4.58
CA GLY A 1093 40.61 16.77 -4.37
C GLY A 1093 39.96 17.46 -5.57
N GLU A 1094 40.53 17.35 -6.78
CA GLU A 1094 39.91 17.84 -8.02
C GLU A 1094 39.13 16.73 -8.77
N TYR A 1095 37.98 17.09 -9.32
CA TYR A 1095 37.13 16.20 -10.13
C TYR A 1095 37.13 16.65 -11.59
N MET A 1096 37.29 15.72 -12.54
CA MET A 1096 37.33 16.04 -13.97
C MET A 1096 36.32 15.23 -14.77
N ALA A 1097 35.45 15.90 -15.51
CA ALA A 1097 34.55 15.30 -16.48
C ALA A 1097 35.03 15.60 -17.90
N ILE A 1098 35.11 14.61 -18.79
CA ILE A 1098 35.59 14.79 -20.18
C ILE A 1098 34.51 14.29 -21.14
N ALA A 1099 34.06 15.16 -22.05
CA ALA A 1099 33.19 14.82 -23.18
C ALA A 1099 34.05 14.53 -24.43
N THR A 1100 33.60 13.62 -25.30
CA THR A 1100 34.27 13.29 -26.58
C THR A 1100 33.25 13.13 -27.72
N ASP A 1101 33.72 13.29 -28.96
CA ASP A 1101 32.89 13.23 -30.19
C ASP A 1101 32.51 11.79 -30.59
N ALA A 1102 31.48 11.70 -31.45
CA ALA A 1102 30.59 10.56 -31.71
C ALA A 1102 31.20 9.25 -32.26
N LEU A 1103 30.48 8.16 -31.98
CA LEU A 1103 30.52 6.87 -32.68
C LEU A 1103 29.17 6.65 -33.41
N ASP A 1104 29.19 5.86 -34.49
CA ASP A 1104 28.07 5.70 -35.45
C ASP A 1104 26.77 5.13 -34.86
N THR A 1105 26.80 4.52 -33.66
CA THR A 1105 25.59 3.96 -33.02
C THR A 1105 25.56 4.12 -31.50
N GLU A 1106 24.34 4.17 -30.94
CA GLU A 1106 24.06 4.31 -29.50
C GLU A 1106 24.64 3.14 -28.67
N GLY A 1107 24.69 1.93 -29.25
CA GLY A 1107 25.33 0.76 -28.62
C GLY A 1107 26.86 0.84 -28.57
N ASP A 1108 27.48 1.53 -29.53
CA ASP A 1108 28.93 1.74 -29.55
C ASP A 1108 29.36 2.83 -28.56
N ALA A 1109 28.51 3.83 -28.28
CA ALA A 1109 28.76 4.87 -27.30
C ALA A 1109 28.80 4.32 -25.86
N ASP A 1110 27.81 3.52 -25.46
CA ASP A 1110 27.76 2.87 -24.14
C ASP A 1110 28.93 1.90 -23.92
N ARG A 1111 29.28 1.16 -24.98
CA ARG A 1111 30.43 0.24 -24.97
C ARG A 1111 31.74 1.01 -24.84
N LEU A 1112 31.94 2.08 -25.63
CA LEU A 1112 33.15 2.90 -25.56
C LEU A 1112 33.27 3.60 -24.20
N GLN A 1113 32.18 4.16 -23.67
CA GLN A 1113 32.16 4.79 -22.36
C GLN A 1113 32.57 3.78 -21.27
N SER A 1114 32.01 2.58 -21.30
CA SER A 1114 32.34 1.52 -20.35
C SER A 1114 33.79 1.05 -20.48
N GLU A 1115 34.32 0.96 -21.70
CA GLU A 1115 35.72 0.60 -21.95
C GLU A 1115 36.69 1.68 -21.43
N ILE A 1116 36.41 2.96 -21.70
CA ILE A 1116 37.22 4.10 -21.22
C ILE A 1116 37.14 4.21 -19.70
N GLU A 1117 35.95 4.14 -19.10
CA GLU A 1117 35.80 4.20 -17.64
C GLU A 1117 36.54 3.06 -16.93
N ARG A 1118 36.58 1.86 -17.54
CA ARG A 1118 37.28 0.70 -16.99
C ARG A 1118 38.80 0.86 -17.03
N GLU A 1119 39.35 1.29 -18.17
CA GLU A 1119 40.80 1.53 -18.34
C GLU A 1119 41.28 2.66 -17.42
N PHE A 1120 40.53 3.77 -17.36
CA PHE A 1120 40.90 4.92 -16.54
C PHE A 1120 40.68 4.69 -15.04
N LYS A 1121 39.67 3.91 -14.60
CA LYS A 1121 39.51 3.55 -13.18
C LYS A 1121 40.68 2.75 -12.63
N GLN A 1122 41.33 1.90 -13.44
CA GLN A 1122 42.50 1.13 -13.02
C GLN A 1122 43.75 2.00 -12.85
N GLU A 1123 43.94 3.03 -13.69
CA GLU A 1123 45.09 3.95 -13.56
C GLU A 1123 44.87 5.00 -12.46
N LEU A 1124 43.66 5.52 -12.30
CA LEU A 1124 43.36 6.67 -11.42
C LEU A 1124 43.16 6.31 -9.95
N SER A 1125 42.92 5.03 -9.63
CA SER A 1125 42.85 4.58 -8.22
C SER A 1125 44.17 4.75 -7.48
N GLN A 1126 45.28 4.96 -8.19
CA GLN A 1126 46.60 5.19 -7.60
C GLN A 1126 46.88 6.68 -7.29
N GLU A 1127 46.13 7.63 -7.86
CA GLU A 1127 46.43 9.07 -7.81
C GLU A 1127 45.37 9.92 -7.07
N ASN A 1128 44.35 9.31 -6.44
CA ASN A 1128 43.26 10.02 -5.73
C ASN A 1128 42.46 11.04 -6.58
N ILE A 1129 42.37 10.81 -7.90
CA ILE A 1129 41.60 11.66 -8.84
C ILE A 1129 40.37 10.89 -9.31
N SER A 1130 39.20 11.54 -9.33
CA SER A 1130 37.97 10.94 -9.86
C SER A 1130 37.63 11.55 -11.22
N VAL A 1131 37.62 10.70 -12.26
CA VAL A 1131 37.29 11.09 -13.65
C VAL A 1131 36.01 10.41 -14.10
N ARG A 1132 35.15 11.15 -14.80
CA ARG A 1132 33.95 10.61 -15.46
C ARG A 1132 33.95 11.02 -16.93
N VAL A 1133 33.67 10.06 -17.82
CA VAL A 1133 33.70 10.28 -19.27
C VAL A 1133 32.29 10.24 -19.82
N LEU A 1134 31.96 11.17 -20.70
CA LEU A 1134 30.65 11.26 -21.37
C LEU A 1134 30.87 11.10 -22.89
N VAL A 1135 30.20 10.12 -23.49
CA VAL A 1135 30.26 9.85 -24.95
C VAL A 1135 28.86 10.07 -25.53
N GLY A 1136 28.70 10.98 -26.51
CA GLY A 1136 27.40 11.29 -27.10
C GLY A 1136 27.15 10.62 -28.47
N PRO A 1137 25.89 10.32 -28.85
CA PRO A 1137 25.54 9.77 -30.17
C PRO A 1137 25.52 10.85 -31.28
N GLU A 1138 25.64 10.41 -32.54
CA GLU A 1138 25.63 11.32 -33.71
C GLU A 1138 24.25 11.98 -33.97
N ARG A 1139 24.31 13.20 -34.53
CA ARG A 1139 23.22 14.07 -35.05
C ARG A 1139 21.79 13.87 -34.51
N GLY A 1140 21.33 14.84 -33.72
CA GLY A 1140 19.90 15.12 -33.53
C GLY A 1140 19.20 14.32 -32.43
N LYS A 1141 19.93 13.48 -31.69
CA LYS A 1141 19.44 12.83 -30.46
C LYS A 1141 20.11 13.46 -29.24
N SER A 1142 19.35 13.69 -28.17
CA SER A 1142 19.87 14.29 -26.93
C SER A 1142 20.82 13.33 -26.22
N MET A 1143 21.96 13.86 -25.75
CA MET A 1143 22.92 13.18 -24.88
C MET A 1143 22.29 12.76 -23.55
#